data_AF-A0A8C1G493-F1
#
_entry.id   AF-A0A8C1G493-F1
#
_cell.length_a   1.000
_cell.length_b   1.000
_cell.length_c   1.000
_cell.angle_alpha   90.00
_cell.angle_beta   90.00
_cell.angle_gamma   90.00
#
_symmetry.space_group_name_H-M   'P 1'
#
loop_
_entity.id
_entity.type
_entity.pdbx_description
1 polymer ?
#
loop_
_entity_poly.entity_id
_entity_poly.type
_entity_poly.pdbx_seq_one_letter_code
_entity_poly.pdbx_strand_id
1 'polypeptide(L)'
;RLIKSNKPESQKILSLEQTAPSYLVFLCPAFSDLFLFFHLQDHCFYHGRVRGHADSWVALSTCLGMRYVMSCVTGFSSDTIRSFNSVTCLRKAKMPHSLVRRNAWGTTKYMELYIVADNTLFRKQNKDLYKTKMRIMEIANYVDKFYRDLNIRVPLIGLEVWTEHDQCIINEEPNSTLWSFLQWRQKLKSRKKHDNAQLLTGVIFKGTTIGMATLEGMCSHENSGGINVDHSELPIGAAATMAHEIGHNIGMSHDQEGCCVEATAEQGGCVMAAATGHPFPKVFSRCSKKDLDNYFQKGGGMCLFNMPNMKDLVGGKKCGNGFVEEGEECDCGEPEECTNNCCHPSNCTLKVDAQCAHGVCCEDCKLKQAGTMCRGAAGACDLPEYCTGGSPYCPSNVYLLDGSSCQHGRAYCYNGMCLTHEQQCLQLWGYGAQPAHDVCFQDVNAAGNAFGNCGKDSHGNYVKCAKSDAKCGKIQCHSAAKKPKGSNAVSIDTTIRTDGIEVKCRGTYVYSTQDGQGDLPDPGLVMTGTKCGEGKVCKDRQCQNASFTELQTCIARCHGHGVCNSNGNCHCNRGWAPPFCEKPGLGGSVDSGPVQNDSEFTFSFLCTSAWASCTKTCVEDLCCKKQNFTESELELLLSEVEMRDKYFIWNFVLRN
;
A
#
# COMPACT_ATOMS: atom_id res chain seq x y z
N ARG A 1 64.14 30.58 -21.85
CA ARG A 1 64.26 31.77 -20.96
C ARG A 1 62.91 31.96 -20.26
N LEU A 2 62.91 31.88 -18.92
CA LEU A 2 61.91 32.33 -17.91
C LEU A 2 60.49 31.68 -17.95
N ILE A 3 60.14 30.67 -17.12
CA ILE A 3 59.73 30.59 -15.68
C ILE A 3 58.18 30.55 -15.46
N LYS A 4 57.73 29.40 -14.91
CA LYS A 4 56.62 29.04 -13.97
C LYS A 4 55.34 29.90 -13.81
N SER A 5 54.17 29.23 -13.74
CA SER A 5 53.36 28.99 -12.50
C SER A 5 51.81 29.04 -12.62
N ASN A 6 51.18 27.88 -12.38
CA ASN A 6 49.85 27.51 -11.82
C ASN A 6 48.84 28.52 -11.18
N LYS A 7 47.54 28.29 -11.51
CA LYS A 7 46.26 28.25 -10.70
C LYS A 7 45.70 29.53 -10.00
N PRO A 8 44.42 29.58 -9.48
CA PRO A 8 43.19 28.79 -9.69
C PRO A 8 41.83 29.59 -9.75
N GLU A 9 40.73 28.82 -9.74
CA GLU A 9 39.27 29.08 -9.74
C GLU A 9 38.72 30.12 -8.74
N SER A 10 37.59 30.73 -9.14
CA SER A 10 36.81 31.72 -8.37
C SER A 10 35.68 31.06 -7.55
N GLN A 11 35.69 31.29 -6.24
CA GLN A 11 34.57 31.09 -5.34
C GLN A 11 33.55 32.22 -5.52
N LYS A 12 32.25 31.89 -5.64
CA LYS A 12 31.14 32.83 -5.43
C LYS A 12 30.52 32.57 -4.06
N ILE A 13 30.67 33.54 -3.17
CA ILE A 13 30.04 33.62 -1.85
C ILE A 13 28.63 34.20 -2.05
N LEU A 14 27.61 33.56 -1.49
CA LEU A 14 26.24 34.08 -1.42
C LEU A 14 25.97 34.53 0.02
N SER A 15 25.87 35.83 0.21
CA SER A 15 25.44 36.51 1.45
C SER A 15 23.92 36.48 1.56
N LEU A 16 23.39 36.03 2.70
CA LEU A 16 21.99 36.18 3.07
C LEU A 16 21.86 37.29 4.11
N GLU A 17 21.21 38.38 3.75
CA GLU A 17 20.79 39.44 4.66
C GLU A 17 19.73 38.92 5.63
N GLN A 18 20.00 39.09 6.92
CA GLN A 18 19.10 38.78 8.02
C GLN A 18 18.16 39.98 8.24
N THR A 19 16.85 39.78 8.10
CA THR A 19 15.85 40.69 8.67
C THR A 19 15.02 39.90 9.68
N ALA A 20 15.24 40.19 10.96
CA ALA A 20 14.41 39.73 12.08
C ALA A 20 13.92 40.98 12.84
N PRO A 21 12.67 41.02 13.35
CA PRO A 21 12.26 42.06 14.27
C PRO A 21 12.59 41.66 15.72
N SER A 22 13.37 42.54 16.35
CA SER A 22 13.23 43.04 17.72
C SER A 22 13.20 42.04 18.91
N TYR A 23 14.35 41.84 19.57
CA TYR A 23 14.40 41.73 21.04
C TYR A 23 15.62 42.46 21.62
N LEU A 24 15.37 43.20 22.71
CA LEU A 24 16.31 44.05 23.46
C LEU A 24 17.52 43.25 23.97
N VAL A 25 18.72 43.79 23.77
CA VAL A 25 19.97 43.31 24.39
C VAL A 25 20.34 44.23 25.56
N PHE A 26 20.42 43.69 26.77
CA PHE A 26 21.20 44.30 27.86
C PHE A 26 22.61 43.69 27.86
N LEU A 27 23.63 44.54 27.83
CA LEU A 27 25.03 44.16 28.03
C LEU A 27 25.45 44.48 29.46
N CYS A 28 26.02 43.50 30.17
CA CYS A 28 26.90 43.75 31.32
C CYS A 28 28.02 42.70 31.39
N PRO A 29 29.23 43.04 31.87
CA PRO A 29 30.44 42.26 31.66
C PRO A 29 30.79 41.33 32.83
N ALA A 30 31.38 40.19 32.46
CA ALA A 30 32.42 39.40 33.16
C ALA A 30 32.14 38.78 34.56
N PHE A 31 32.41 37.46 34.61
CA PHE A 31 32.62 36.58 35.77
C PHE A 31 31.43 36.25 36.68
N SER A 32 30.80 35.10 36.44
CA SER A 32 30.53 34.05 37.45
C SER A 32 29.85 32.84 36.78
N ASP A 33 30.21 31.63 37.24
CA ASP A 33 29.67 30.36 36.77
C ASP A 33 28.13 30.33 36.78
N LEU A 34 27.53 30.19 35.60
CA LEU A 34 26.11 29.94 35.45
C LEU A 34 25.93 28.61 34.73
N PHE A 35 25.46 27.59 35.46
CA PHE A 35 24.87 26.41 34.86
C PHE A 35 23.69 26.86 34.01
N LEU A 36 23.88 26.99 32.69
CA LEU A 36 22.77 27.06 31.77
C LEU A 36 22.15 25.66 31.72
N PHE A 37 21.00 25.51 32.37
CA PHE A 37 20.01 24.55 31.92
C PHE A 37 19.66 24.92 30.48
N PHE A 38 20.25 24.22 29.51
CA PHE A 38 19.64 24.15 28.19
C PHE A 38 18.27 23.52 28.41
N HIS A 39 17.20 24.30 28.20
CA HIS A 39 15.97 23.70 27.73
C HIS A 39 16.33 23.07 26.37
N LEU A 40 16.71 21.79 26.39
CA LEU A 40 16.73 20.98 25.19
C LEU A 40 15.32 21.09 24.60
N GLN A 41 15.20 21.69 23.42
CA GLN A 41 14.07 21.36 22.56
C GLN A 41 14.30 19.92 22.10
N ASP A 42 13.30 19.06 22.31
CA ASP A 42 13.39 17.61 22.14
C ASP A 42 13.54 17.15 20.67
N HIS A 43 13.59 18.06 19.68
CA HIS A 43 13.52 17.72 18.26
C HIS A 43 14.52 18.48 17.39
N CYS A 44 15.27 17.72 16.59
CA CYS A 44 16.33 18.23 15.72
C CYS A 44 16.21 17.77 14.27
N PHE A 45 15.06 17.21 13.89
CA PHE A 45 14.85 16.62 12.58
C PHE A 45 13.88 17.44 11.72
N TYR A 46 14.30 17.73 10.49
CA TYR A 46 13.58 18.56 9.53
C TYR A 46 13.61 17.90 8.16
N HIS A 47 12.60 18.11 7.33
CA HIS A 47 12.63 17.71 5.93
C HIS A 47 11.84 18.71 5.10
N GLY A 48 12.15 18.83 3.82
CA GLY A 48 11.45 19.75 2.93
C GLY A 48 12.03 19.76 1.53
N ARG A 49 11.78 20.84 0.80
CA ARG A 49 12.34 21.12 -0.53
C ARG A 49 13.19 22.38 -0.48
N VAL A 50 14.19 22.47 -1.35
CA VAL A 50 14.94 23.71 -1.55
C VAL A 50 14.02 24.71 -2.25
N ARG A 51 13.84 25.88 -1.63
CA ARG A 51 13.01 26.97 -2.18
C ARG A 51 13.43 27.29 -3.61
N GLY A 52 12.47 27.29 -4.54
CA GLY A 52 12.70 27.54 -5.97
C GLY A 52 13.03 26.30 -6.82
N HIS A 53 13.18 25.11 -6.22
CA HIS A 53 13.42 23.86 -6.93
C HIS A 53 12.37 22.83 -6.57
N ALA A 54 11.30 22.75 -7.37
CA ALA A 54 10.16 21.87 -7.10
C ALA A 54 10.56 20.39 -6.96
N ASP A 55 11.60 19.93 -7.68
CA ASP A 55 12.06 18.53 -7.66
C ASP A 55 13.22 18.28 -6.68
N SER A 56 13.53 19.25 -5.82
CA SER A 56 14.56 19.11 -4.80
C SER A 56 14.01 18.52 -3.51
N TRP A 57 14.89 17.91 -2.72
CA TRP A 57 14.53 17.36 -1.44
C TRP A 57 15.68 17.55 -0.44
N VAL A 58 15.33 17.81 0.82
CA VAL A 58 16.24 17.91 1.96
C VAL A 58 15.64 17.14 3.13
N ALA A 59 16.49 16.44 3.88
CA ALA A 59 16.22 15.94 5.22
C ALA A 59 17.44 16.27 6.09
N LEU A 60 17.22 16.83 7.26
CA LEU A 60 18.22 17.48 8.11
C LEU A 60 18.03 17.01 9.55
N SER A 61 19.14 16.72 10.23
CA SER A 61 19.20 16.39 11.66
C SER A 61 20.27 17.26 12.32
N THR A 62 19.89 18.24 13.14
CA THR A 62 20.84 19.18 13.77
C THR A 62 20.53 19.46 15.23
N CYS A 63 20.97 18.59 16.14
CA CYS A 63 21.06 18.93 17.57
C CYS A 63 22.45 19.46 17.97
N LEU A 64 23.51 19.04 17.25
CA LEU A 64 24.91 19.24 17.64
C LEU A 64 25.83 19.44 16.41
N GLY A 65 25.40 20.27 15.47
CA GLY A 65 26.17 20.64 14.27
C GLY A 65 25.56 20.14 12.95
N MET A 66 25.91 20.82 11.85
CA MET A 66 25.33 20.61 10.53
C MET A 66 25.90 19.37 9.84
N ARG A 67 25.02 18.42 9.46
CA ARG A 67 25.28 17.41 8.44
C ARG A 67 24.15 17.50 7.41
N TYR A 68 24.47 17.81 6.15
CA TYR A 68 23.47 17.95 5.08
C TYR A 68 23.96 17.30 3.78
N VAL A 69 23.00 16.94 2.92
CA VAL A 69 23.19 16.68 1.49
C VAL A 69 22.15 17.51 0.75
N MET A 70 22.60 18.32 -0.21
CA MET A 70 21.76 19.13 -1.09
C MET A 70 21.92 18.57 -2.51
N SER A 71 20.81 18.24 -3.18
CA SER A 71 20.82 17.76 -4.56
C SER A 71 19.90 18.65 -5.40
N CYS A 72 20.51 19.42 -6.30
CA CYS A 72 19.80 20.18 -7.33
C CYS A 72 19.84 19.37 -8.63
N VAL A 73 18.67 19.07 -9.20
CA VAL A 73 18.59 18.57 -10.58
C VAL A 73 18.70 19.80 -11.49
N THR A 74 19.82 19.95 -12.19
CA THR A 74 19.95 20.94 -13.27
C THR A 74 19.87 20.25 -14.61
N GLY A 75 18.85 20.58 -15.42
CA GLY A 75 18.70 20.12 -16.80
C GLY A 75 17.70 20.97 -17.59
N PHE A 76 18.19 21.64 -18.62
CA PHE A 76 17.57 22.70 -19.42
C PHE A 76 16.42 22.27 -20.36
N SER A 77 15.68 23.29 -20.82
CA SER A 77 14.54 23.26 -21.76
C SER A 77 14.94 23.34 -23.26
N SER A 78 13.95 23.08 -24.13
CA SER A 78 13.87 23.27 -25.61
C SER A 78 14.59 22.21 -26.45
N ASP A 79 14.01 21.56 -27.47
CA ASP A 79 13.01 22.00 -28.46
C ASP A 79 12.33 20.83 -29.21
N THR A 80 11.18 21.17 -29.81
CA THR A 80 10.54 20.61 -31.03
C THR A 80 9.43 19.57 -30.91
N ILE A 81 8.22 20.05 -31.23
CA ILE A 81 6.98 19.34 -31.54
C ILE A 81 7.11 18.57 -32.87
N ARG A 82 6.64 17.32 -32.92
CA ARG A 82 6.00 16.70 -34.10
C ARG A 82 5.12 15.50 -33.70
N SER A 83 3.90 15.48 -34.22
CA SER A 83 2.80 14.54 -33.94
C SER A 83 2.88 13.22 -34.72
N PHE A 84 2.29 12.13 -34.20
CA PHE A 84 1.04 11.52 -34.69
C PHE A 84 0.69 10.19 -33.96
N ASN A 85 -0.63 9.95 -33.83
CA ASN A 85 -1.34 8.89 -33.10
C ASN A 85 -1.48 7.56 -33.87
N SER A 86 -1.70 6.44 -33.14
CA SER A 86 -2.86 5.51 -33.31
C SER A 86 -2.62 4.11 -32.69
N VAL A 87 -3.40 3.72 -31.67
CA VAL A 87 -3.74 2.30 -31.38
C VAL A 87 -5.22 2.19 -31.00
N THR A 88 -5.96 1.40 -31.79
CA THR A 88 -7.40 1.11 -31.68
C THR A 88 -7.69 0.06 -30.61
N CYS A 89 -8.77 0.24 -29.84
CA CYS A 89 -9.25 -0.74 -28.85
C CYS A 89 -10.64 -1.27 -29.25
N LEU A 90 -10.77 -2.59 -29.42
CA LEU A 90 -12.04 -3.27 -29.73
C LEU A 90 -12.83 -3.52 -28.44
N ARG A 91 -14.05 -2.97 -28.35
CA ARG A 91 -15.03 -3.31 -27.31
C ARG A 91 -15.85 -4.54 -27.71
N LYS A 92 -16.02 -5.49 -26.78
CA LYS A 92 -17.17 -6.41 -26.74
C LYS A 92 -17.91 -6.21 -25.40
N ALA A 93 -19.23 -6.06 -25.48
CA ALA A 93 -20.21 -6.08 -24.38
C ALA A 93 -20.41 -7.55 -23.87
N LYS A 94 -20.95 -7.90 -22.70
CA LYS A 94 -21.93 -7.28 -21.76
C LYS A 94 -22.03 -8.16 -20.47
N MET A 95 -22.31 -7.56 -19.30
CA MET A 95 -23.32 -7.94 -18.25
C MET A 95 -22.91 -7.47 -16.83
N PRO A 96 -23.87 -7.08 -15.95
CA PRO A 96 -23.62 -6.23 -14.78
C PRO A 96 -23.43 -7.05 -13.49
N HIS A 97 -22.20 -7.14 -13.02
CA HIS A 97 -21.92 -7.10 -11.59
C HIS A 97 -21.26 -5.75 -11.34
N SER A 98 -21.83 -4.90 -10.49
CA SER A 98 -21.21 -3.64 -10.09
C SER A 98 -19.97 -3.93 -9.24
N LEU A 99 -18.87 -4.29 -9.90
CA LEU A 99 -17.54 -4.14 -9.34
C LEU A 99 -17.28 -2.64 -9.28
N VAL A 100 -17.65 -2.02 -8.17
CA VAL A 100 -17.23 -0.65 -7.87
C VAL A 100 -15.71 -0.70 -7.75
N ARG A 101 -15.02 -0.16 -8.75
CA ARG A 101 -13.57 -0.09 -8.79
C ARG A 101 -13.11 0.68 -7.55
N ARG A 102 -12.31 0.03 -6.69
CA ARG A 102 -11.73 0.65 -5.49
C ARG A 102 -11.11 1.98 -5.89
N ASN A 103 -11.51 3.09 -5.27
CA ASN A 103 -10.71 4.30 -5.34
C ASN A 103 -9.52 4.14 -4.39
N ALA A 104 -8.65 3.17 -4.70
CA ALA A 104 -7.49 2.81 -3.89
C ALA A 104 -6.51 3.98 -3.74
N TRP A 105 -6.64 5.01 -4.59
CA TRP A 105 -5.83 6.23 -4.55
C TRP A 105 -6.52 7.38 -3.83
N GLY A 106 -7.84 7.33 -3.63
CA GLY A 106 -8.62 8.42 -3.04
C GLY A 106 -8.59 8.47 -1.50
N THR A 107 -8.17 7.38 -0.85
CA THR A 107 -8.00 7.30 0.62
C THR A 107 -6.51 7.25 0.95
N THR A 108 -6.07 8.04 1.93
CA THR A 108 -4.74 7.89 2.52
C THR A 108 -4.71 6.65 3.40
N LYS A 109 -3.60 5.93 3.35
CA LYS A 109 -3.37 4.67 4.09
C LYS A 109 -2.33 4.96 5.14
N TYR A 110 -2.40 4.24 6.25
CA TYR A 110 -1.44 4.37 7.34
C TYR A 110 -0.82 3.01 7.59
N MET A 111 0.50 2.96 7.69
CA MET A 111 1.25 1.75 7.99
C MET A 111 1.98 1.94 9.32
N GLU A 112 1.41 1.39 10.38
CA GLU A 112 1.99 1.40 11.72
C GLU A 112 3.28 0.57 11.75
N LEU A 113 4.41 1.26 11.64
CA LEU A 113 5.74 0.65 11.53
C LEU A 113 6.40 0.49 12.90
N TYR A 114 6.97 -0.69 13.14
CA TYR A 114 7.82 -0.97 14.29
C TYR A 114 9.23 -1.35 13.83
N ILE A 115 10.27 -0.65 14.28
CA ILE A 115 11.66 -0.95 13.88
C ILE A 115 12.44 -1.51 15.07
N VAL A 116 13.20 -2.58 14.81
CA VAL A 116 14.07 -3.22 15.81
C VAL A 116 15.52 -3.16 15.35
N ALA A 117 16.43 -2.71 16.21
CA ALA A 117 17.87 -2.81 15.98
C ALA A 117 18.46 -3.97 16.79
N ASP A 118 19.23 -4.82 16.12
CA ASP A 118 19.91 -5.95 16.77
C ASP A 118 21.13 -5.52 17.59
N ASN A 119 21.66 -6.45 18.39
CA ASN A 119 22.81 -6.19 19.25
C ASN A 119 24.08 -5.89 18.45
N THR A 120 24.22 -6.52 17.28
CA THR A 120 25.34 -6.27 16.37
C THR A 120 25.35 -4.82 15.88
N LEU A 121 24.20 -4.28 15.48
CA LEU A 121 24.04 -2.89 15.07
C LEU A 121 24.32 -1.93 16.23
N PHE A 122 23.77 -2.23 17.40
CA PHE A 122 24.03 -1.44 18.61
C PHE A 122 25.54 -1.35 18.91
N ARG A 123 26.27 -2.47 18.80
CA ARG A 123 27.74 -2.49 18.94
C ARG A 123 28.45 -1.68 17.86
N LYS A 124 28.01 -1.76 16.59
CA LYS A 124 28.53 -0.94 15.48
C LYS A 124 28.28 0.56 15.71
N GLN A 125 27.22 0.93 16.39
CA GLN A 125 26.93 2.30 16.82
C GLN A 125 27.63 2.67 18.13
N ASN A 126 28.80 2.07 18.41
CA ASN A 126 29.60 2.33 19.61
C ASN A 126 28.87 2.08 20.94
N LYS A 127 27.86 1.21 20.96
CA LYS A 127 27.00 0.93 22.12
C LYS A 127 26.30 2.19 22.66
N ASP A 128 26.03 3.15 21.78
CA ASP A 128 25.32 4.38 22.12
C ASP A 128 23.84 4.24 21.77
N LEU A 129 23.00 4.06 22.80
CA LEU A 129 21.57 3.84 22.64
C LEU A 129 20.89 5.05 21.98
N TYR A 130 21.32 6.26 22.33
CA TYR A 130 20.76 7.48 21.77
C TYR A 130 21.09 7.58 20.28
N LYS A 131 22.36 7.38 19.92
CA LYS A 131 22.80 7.39 18.52
C LYS A 131 22.08 6.33 17.68
N THR A 132 21.90 5.11 18.20
CA THR A 132 21.15 4.05 17.51
C THR A 132 19.68 4.44 17.32
N LYS A 133 19.02 4.98 18.35
CA LYS A 133 17.63 5.47 18.25
C LYS A 133 17.48 6.56 17.20
N MET A 134 18.37 7.55 17.22
CA MET A 134 18.37 8.66 16.25
C MET A 134 18.50 8.15 14.81
N ARG A 135 19.39 7.20 14.58
CA ARG A 135 19.58 6.58 13.26
C ARG A 135 18.32 5.86 12.76
N ILE A 136 17.63 5.12 13.64
CA ILE A 136 16.36 4.45 13.28
C ILE A 136 15.28 5.47 12.94
N MET A 137 15.16 6.56 13.70
CA MET A 137 14.18 7.62 13.41
C MET A 137 14.46 8.30 12.07
N GLU A 138 15.73 8.56 11.73
CA GLU A 138 16.11 9.06 10.41
C GLU A 138 15.69 8.11 9.29
N ILE A 139 15.94 6.81 9.46
CA ILE A 139 15.52 5.77 8.50
C ILE A 139 14.00 5.77 8.34
N ALA A 140 13.24 5.80 9.43
CA ALA A 140 11.78 5.81 9.39
C ALA A 140 11.22 7.03 8.64
N ASN A 141 11.80 8.21 8.85
CA ASN A 141 11.41 9.44 8.14
C ASN A 141 11.63 9.32 6.62
N TYR A 142 12.73 8.69 6.19
CA TYR A 142 12.94 8.40 4.77
C TYR A 142 11.90 7.41 4.23
N VAL A 143 11.56 6.38 5.00
CA VAL A 143 10.54 5.41 4.62
C VAL A 143 9.17 6.08 4.45
N ASP A 144 8.71 6.92 5.40
CA ASP A 144 7.45 7.70 5.24
C ASP A 144 7.48 8.54 3.95
N LYS A 145 8.61 9.18 3.68
CA LYS A 145 8.79 10.00 2.49
C LYS A 145 8.66 9.20 1.18
N PHE A 146 9.25 8.00 1.10
CA PHE A 146 9.14 7.15 -0.09
C PHE A 146 7.70 6.71 -0.37
N TYR A 147 6.93 6.48 0.69
CA TYR A 147 5.55 5.98 0.60
C TYR A 147 4.50 7.07 0.39
N ARG A 148 4.83 8.34 0.64
CA ARG A 148 3.92 9.48 0.46
C ARG A 148 3.41 9.60 -0.99
N ASP A 149 4.26 9.32 -1.97
CA ASP A 149 3.90 9.32 -3.41
C ASP A 149 2.90 8.21 -3.80
N LEU A 150 2.72 7.22 -2.92
CA LEU A 150 1.74 6.14 -3.04
C LEU A 150 0.47 6.40 -2.22
N ASN A 151 0.33 7.60 -1.65
CA ASN A 151 -0.72 7.98 -0.70
C ASN A 151 -0.77 7.03 0.53
N ILE A 152 0.42 6.64 1.01
CA ILE A 152 0.62 5.85 2.23
C ILE A 152 1.50 6.66 3.18
N ARG A 153 1.09 6.80 4.44
CA ARG A 153 1.87 7.39 5.53
C ARG A 153 2.40 6.29 6.44
N VAL A 154 3.62 6.45 6.93
CA VAL A 154 4.35 5.43 7.69
C VAL A 154 4.73 5.98 9.07
N PRO A 155 3.77 6.07 10.01
CA PRO A 155 4.08 6.44 11.39
C PRO A 155 4.96 5.38 12.05
N LEU A 156 6.08 5.81 12.64
CA LEU A 156 6.88 4.97 13.51
C LEU A 156 6.21 4.89 14.89
N ILE A 157 5.51 3.80 15.17
CA ILE A 157 4.74 3.63 16.42
C ILE A 157 5.51 2.86 17.50
N GLY A 158 6.70 2.37 17.16
CA GLY A 158 7.56 1.68 18.12
C GLY A 158 8.97 1.46 17.59
N LEU A 159 9.91 1.49 18.53
CA LEU A 159 11.32 1.33 18.28
C LEU A 159 11.93 0.54 19.44
N GLU A 160 12.64 -0.55 19.13
CA GLU A 160 13.35 -1.37 20.11
C GLU A 160 14.82 -1.54 19.72
N VAL A 161 15.74 -1.50 20.71
CA VAL A 161 17.17 -1.75 20.49
C VAL A 161 17.62 -2.85 21.45
N TRP A 162 18.14 -3.95 20.93
CA TRP A 162 18.60 -5.07 21.75
C TRP A 162 20.01 -4.83 22.28
N THR A 163 20.11 -4.20 23.46
CA THR A 163 21.40 -3.73 24.01
C THR A 163 22.25 -4.82 24.66
N GLU A 164 21.63 -5.90 25.15
CA GLU A 164 22.33 -6.99 25.84
C GLU A 164 22.59 -8.19 24.93
N HIS A 165 21.53 -8.79 24.39
CA HIS A 165 21.56 -9.95 23.50
C HIS A 165 20.36 -9.93 22.56
N ASP A 166 20.51 -10.58 21.41
CA ASP A 166 19.45 -10.68 20.41
C ASP A 166 18.27 -11.52 20.94
N GLN A 167 17.04 -11.08 20.63
CA GLN A 167 15.81 -11.77 21.09
C GLN A 167 15.29 -12.80 20.09
N CYS A 168 15.96 -12.94 18.95
CA CYS A 168 15.76 -13.99 17.97
C CYS A 168 17.11 -14.42 17.40
N ILE A 169 17.12 -15.51 16.62
CA ILE A 169 18.34 -15.99 15.97
C ILE A 169 18.63 -15.08 14.77
N ILE A 170 19.80 -14.46 14.77
CA ILE A 170 20.31 -13.66 13.65
C ILE A 170 21.62 -14.29 13.19
N ASN A 171 21.70 -14.64 11.91
CA ASN A 171 22.88 -15.24 11.31
C ASN A 171 23.06 -14.76 9.86
N GLU A 172 24.11 -15.20 9.19
CA GLU A 172 24.41 -14.77 7.82
C GLU A 172 23.45 -15.35 6.76
N GLU A 173 22.56 -16.27 7.14
CA GLU A 173 21.54 -16.86 6.27
C GLU A 173 20.23 -16.04 6.41
N PRO A 174 19.83 -15.30 5.35
CA PRO A 174 18.73 -14.34 5.44
C PRO A 174 17.37 -15.02 5.67
N ASN A 175 17.12 -16.20 5.11
CA ASN A 175 15.83 -16.88 5.27
C ASN A 175 15.62 -17.40 6.70
N SER A 176 16.66 -17.95 7.33
CA SER A 176 16.68 -18.37 8.73
C SER A 176 16.46 -17.18 9.67
N THR A 177 17.14 -16.05 9.40
CA THR A 177 16.99 -14.81 10.17
C THR A 177 15.59 -14.21 10.02
N LEU A 178 15.05 -14.11 8.81
CA LEU A 178 13.68 -13.60 8.57
C LEU A 178 12.65 -14.44 9.30
N TRP A 179 12.76 -15.77 9.19
CA TRP A 179 11.84 -16.68 9.87
C TRP A 179 11.90 -16.54 11.40
N SER A 180 13.10 -16.47 11.99
CA SER A 180 13.26 -16.28 13.43
C SER A 180 12.72 -14.93 13.90
N PHE A 181 12.95 -13.87 13.12
CA PHE A 181 12.44 -12.53 13.41
C PHE A 181 10.91 -12.47 13.35
N LEU A 182 10.29 -13.05 12.31
CA LEU A 182 8.83 -13.10 12.17
C LEU A 182 8.17 -13.90 13.32
N GLN A 183 8.80 -14.98 13.78
CA GLN A 183 8.34 -15.70 14.98
C GLN A 183 8.41 -14.86 16.25
N TRP A 184 9.49 -14.09 16.43
CA TRP A 184 9.59 -13.17 17.54
C TRP A 184 8.53 -12.05 17.44
N ARG A 185 8.29 -11.52 16.24
CA ARG A 185 7.29 -10.48 15.98
C ARG A 185 5.88 -10.90 16.40
N GLN A 186 5.52 -12.17 16.19
CA GLN A 186 4.22 -12.68 16.64
C GLN A 186 4.00 -12.45 18.14
N LYS A 187 5.06 -12.59 18.97
CA LYS A 187 5.02 -12.28 20.41
C LYS A 187 5.08 -10.78 20.71
N LEU A 188 5.69 -9.97 19.83
CA LEU A 188 5.66 -8.50 19.95
C LEU A 188 4.24 -7.97 19.76
N LYS A 189 3.45 -8.54 18.84
CA LYS A 189 2.10 -8.06 18.51
C LYS A 189 1.14 -8.05 19.71
N SER A 190 1.33 -8.95 20.68
CA SER A 190 0.55 -8.94 21.93
C SER A 190 0.96 -7.84 22.91
N ARG A 191 2.20 -7.32 22.81
CA ARG A 191 2.72 -6.24 23.66
C ARG A 191 2.45 -4.86 23.07
N LYS A 192 2.59 -4.73 21.75
CA LYS A 192 2.38 -3.48 21.01
C LYS A 192 1.72 -3.78 19.67
N LYS A 193 0.53 -3.22 19.45
CA LYS A 193 -0.15 -3.30 18.15
C LYS A 193 0.66 -2.56 17.10
N HIS A 194 0.79 -3.17 15.93
CA HIS A 194 1.51 -2.64 14.77
C HIS A 194 1.12 -3.42 13.52
N ASP A 195 1.25 -2.79 12.36
CA ASP A 195 0.93 -3.41 11.07
C ASP A 195 2.11 -4.21 10.55
N ASN A 196 3.31 -3.65 10.63
CA ASN A 196 4.53 -4.20 10.06
C ASN A 196 5.72 -3.99 11.01
N ALA A 197 6.61 -4.97 11.08
CA ALA A 197 7.87 -4.82 11.82
C ALA A 197 9.07 -5.10 10.93
N GLN A 198 10.11 -4.27 11.07
CA GLN A 198 11.35 -4.38 10.30
C GLN A 198 12.54 -4.54 11.24
N LEU A 199 13.34 -5.58 11.02
CA LEU A 199 14.63 -5.75 11.67
C LEU A 199 15.68 -4.95 10.91
N LEU A 200 16.45 -4.14 11.62
CA LEU A 200 17.64 -3.46 11.14
C LEU A 200 18.85 -4.10 11.81
N THR A 201 19.66 -4.83 11.04
CA THR A 201 20.76 -5.64 11.56
C THR A 201 22.12 -5.10 11.15
N GLY A 202 23.08 -5.25 12.06
CA GLY A 202 24.50 -5.04 11.78
C GLY A 202 25.18 -6.28 11.17
N VAL A 203 24.52 -7.44 11.13
CA VAL A 203 25.04 -8.66 10.50
C VAL A 203 25.00 -8.51 8.99
N ILE A 204 26.05 -8.97 8.31
CA ILE A 204 26.13 -8.98 6.86
C ILE A 204 25.70 -10.37 6.39
N PHE A 205 24.68 -10.47 5.56
CA PHE A 205 24.23 -11.74 5.01
C PHE A 205 25.18 -12.25 3.93
N LYS A 206 25.14 -13.55 3.66
CA LYS A 206 25.94 -14.18 2.60
C LYS A 206 25.52 -13.65 1.23
N GLY A 207 26.52 -13.40 0.39
CA GLY A 207 26.31 -12.92 -0.98
C GLY A 207 26.04 -11.42 -1.04
N THR A 208 25.11 -11.04 -1.90
CA THR A 208 24.73 -9.63 -2.16
C THR A 208 23.41 -9.23 -1.51
N THR A 209 22.75 -10.15 -0.80
CA THR A 209 21.47 -9.90 -0.13
C THR A 209 21.66 -8.91 1.02
N ILE A 210 20.97 -7.78 0.94
CA ILE A 210 20.97 -6.73 1.97
C ILE A 210 19.63 -6.58 2.68
N GLY A 211 18.61 -7.30 2.23
CA GLY A 211 17.28 -7.34 2.83
C GLY A 211 16.52 -8.59 2.42
N MET A 212 15.47 -8.92 3.17
CA MET A 212 14.53 -9.97 2.80
C MET A 212 13.16 -9.78 3.46
N ALA A 213 12.08 -9.97 2.70
CA ALA A 213 10.72 -9.88 3.19
C ALA A 213 9.76 -10.80 2.45
N THR A 214 8.67 -11.18 3.10
CA THR A 214 7.63 -11.99 2.45
C THR A 214 6.81 -11.14 1.48
N LEU A 215 6.52 -11.70 0.30
CA LEU A 215 5.59 -11.10 -0.65
C LEU A 215 4.16 -11.15 -0.09
N GLU A 216 3.45 -10.02 -0.12
CA GLU A 216 2.06 -9.88 0.34
C GLU A 216 1.81 -10.18 1.82
N GLY A 217 2.87 -10.12 2.64
CA GLY A 217 2.80 -10.36 4.07
C GLY A 217 2.08 -9.28 4.87
N MET A 218 1.81 -8.09 4.32
CA MET A 218 1.26 -6.96 5.08
C MET A 218 -0.04 -7.32 5.81
N CYS A 219 -0.19 -6.82 7.03
CA CYS A 219 -1.26 -7.14 7.98
C CYS A 219 -1.29 -8.58 8.51
N SER A 220 -0.56 -9.53 7.91
CA SER A 220 -0.50 -10.91 8.39
C SER A 220 0.07 -10.95 9.81
N HIS A 221 -0.53 -11.79 10.65
CA HIS A 221 0.00 -12.08 11.97
C HIS A 221 1.40 -12.72 11.87
N GLU A 222 1.59 -13.64 10.93
CA GLU A 222 2.81 -14.41 10.78
C GLU A 222 3.86 -13.71 9.90
N ASN A 223 3.43 -13.01 8.84
CA ASN A 223 4.33 -12.66 7.72
C ASN A 223 4.59 -11.16 7.52
N SER A 224 3.91 -10.26 8.26
CA SER A 224 4.05 -8.82 8.05
C SER A 224 5.34 -8.25 8.65
N GLY A 225 6.43 -8.41 7.92
CA GLY A 225 7.72 -7.84 8.27
C GLY A 225 8.83 -8.22 7.30
N GLY A 226 10.03 -7.72 7.62
CA GLY A 226 11.24 -7.92 6.83
C GLY A 226 12.51 -7.72 7.66
N ILE A 227 13.64 -8.07 7.08
CA ILE A 227 14.97 -7.88 7.65
C ILE A 227 15.82 -7.02 6.70
N ASN A 228 16.65 -6.14 7.25
CA ASN A 228 17.39 -5.13 6.51
C ASN A 228 18.79 -4.96 7.10
N VAL A 229 19.82 -5.00 6.27
CA VAL A 229 21.20 -4.74 6.67
C VAL A 229 21.45 -3.22 6.70
N ASP A 230 22.03 -2.72 7.78
CA ASP A 230 22.49 -1.32 7.85
C ASP A 230 23.85 -1.17 7.11
N HIS A 231 23.81 -1.16 5.78
CA HIS A 231 24.99 -1.33 4.90
C HIS A 231 25.70 -0.04 4.49
N SER A 232 25.15 1.14 4.80
CA SER A 232 25.70 2.44 4.39
C SER A 232 25.75 3.40 5.56
N GLU A 233 26.78 4.25 5.65
CA GLU A 233 26.81 5.34 6.64
C GLU A 233 25.62 6.31 6.46
N LEU A 234 25.12 6.46 5.24
CA LEU A 234 23.96 7.29 4.93
C LEU A 234 22.66 6.55 5.29
N PRO A 235 21.79 7.12 6.16
CA PRO A 235 20.52 6.48 6.57
C PRO A 235 19.60 6.12 5.40
N ILE A 236 19.64 6.91 4.32
CA ILE A 236 18.84 6.66 3.11
C ILE A 236 19.16 5.30 2.46
N GLY A 237 20.37 4.76 2.62
CA GLY A 237 20.71 3.44 2.07
C GLY A 237 19.95 2.31 2.75
N ALA A 238 19.90 2.33 4.09
CA ALA A 238 19.10 1.40 4.87
C ALA A 238 17.59 1.64 4.67
N ALA A 239 17.17 2.90 4.57
CA ALA A 239 15.77 3.25 4.33
C ALA A 239 15.27 2.79 2.95
N ALA A 240 16.10 2.90 1.90
CA ALA A 240 15.74 2.42 0.56
C ALA A 240 15.57 0.90 0.55
N THR A 241 16.43 0.18 1.28
CA THR A 241 16.31 -1.27 1.48
C THR A 241 15.02 -1.61 2.24
N MET A 242 14.74 -0.91 3.35
CA MET A 242 13.51 -1.11 4.11
C MET A 242 12.25 -0.81 3.29
N ALA A 243 12.26 0.22 2.46
CA ALA A 243 11.16 0.51 1.55
C ALA A 243 11.01 -0.54 0.45
N HIS A 244 12.10 -1.14 -0.02
CA HIS A 244 12.04 -2.29 -0.93
C HIS A 244 11.35 -3.49 -0.27
N GLU A 245 11.78 -3.85 0.95
CA GLU A 245 11.25 -4.98 1.70
C GLU A 245 9.78 -4.80 2.11
N ILE A 246 9.40 -3.58 2.52
CA ILE A 246 7.99 -3.24 2.75
C ILE A 246 7.20 -3.31 1.43
N GLY A 247 7.81 -2.92 0.31
CA GLY A 247 7.26 -3.05 -1.04
C GLY A 247 6.82 -4.48 -1.34
N HIS A 248 7.65 -5.47 -1.00
CA HIS A 248 7.27 -6.88 -1.04
C HIS A 248 6.10 -7.19 -0.12
N ASN A 249 6.11 -6.73 1.14
CA ASN A 249 4.99 -6.98 2.04
C ASN A 249 3.64 -6.45 1.50
N ILE A 250 3.63 -5.36 0.74
CA ILE A 250 2.42 -4.79 0.10
C ILE A 250 2.21 -5.26 -1.35
N GLY A 251 2.89 -6.33 -1.76
CA GLY A 251 2.63 -7.06 -3.00
C GLY A 251 3.38 -6.59 -4.23
N MET A 252 4.37 -5.70 -4.10
CA MET A 252 5.21 -5.27 -5.22
C MET A 252 6.24 -6.34 -5.56
N SER A 253 6.34 -6.68 -6.85
CA SER A 253 7.43 -7.51 -7.36
C SER A 253 8.60 -6.64 -7.83
N HIS A 254 9.75 -7.27 -8.09
CA HIS A 254 10.87 -6.57 -8.71
C HIS A 254 10.52 -5.97 -10.07
N ASP A 255 11.10 -4.81 -10.33
CA ASP A 255 10.98 -4.13 -11.62
C ASP A 255 11.66 -4.94 -12.73
N GLN A 256 10.93 -5.16 -13.83
CA GLN A 256 11.44 -5.78 -15.05
C GLN A 256 11.93 -4.71 -16.04
N GLU A 257 12.56 -5.15 -17.13
CA GLU A 257 12.96 -4.26 -18.21
C GLU A 257 11.76 -3.42 -18.71
N GLY A 258 11.92 -2.09 -18.76
CA GLY A 258 10.86 -1.15 -19.16
C GLY A 258 9.84 -0.78 -18.07
N CYS A 259 10.04 -1.20 -16.81
CA CYS A 259 9.22 -0.77 -15.68
C CYS A 259 9.63 0.60 -15.14
N CYS A 260 10.91 0.77 -14.77
CA CYS A 260 11.42 2.01 -14.21
C CYS A 260 11.67 3.04 -15.32
N VAL A 261 10.74 3.99 -15.48
CA VAL A 261 10.86 5.12 -16.43
C VAL A 261 10.96 6.46 -15.71
N GLU A 262 10.66 6.47 -14.42
CA GLU A 262 10.59 7.64 -13.55
C GLU A 262 11.98 8.12 -13.10
N ALA A 263 12.98 7.25 -13.13
CA ALA A 263 14.35 7.57 -12.75
C ALA A 263 15.35 6.79 -13.61
N THR A 264 16.46 7.44 -13.97
CA THR A 264 17.59 6.77 -14.63
C THR A 264 18.49 6.09 -13.59
N ALA A 265 19.41 5.23 -14.06
CA ALA A 265 20.39 4.58 -13.19
C ALA A 265 21.28 5.61 -12.44
N GLU A 266 21.60 6.73 -13.10
CA GLU A 266 22.40 7.83 -12.52
C GLU A 266 21.63 8.62 -11.45
N GLN A 267 20.30 8.55 -11.46
CA GLN A 267 19.42 9.10 -10.42
C GLN A 267 19.14 8.11 -9.28
N GLY A 268 19.65 6.88 -9.40
CA GLY A 268 19.53 5.81 -8.43
C GLY A 268 18.47 4.76 -8.76
N GLY A 269 17.78 4.90 -9.89
CA GLY A 269 16.73 3.97 -10.33
C GLY A 269 15.49 3.97 -9.42
N CYS A 270 14.76 2.87 -9.47
CA CYS A 270 13.50 2.68 -8.75
C CYS A 270 13.67 1.76 -7.53
N VAL A 271 12.85 1.97 -6.50
CA VAL A 271 12.95 1.27 -5.20
C VAL A 271 12.88 -0.25 -5.37
N MET A 272 12.03 -0.75 -6.28
CA MET A 272 11.85 -2.19 -6.51
C MET A 272 12.83 -2.80 -7.53
N ALA A 273 13.93 -2.11 -7.85
CA ALA A 273 15.00 -2.74 -8.63
C ALA A 273 15.61 -3.91 -7.84
N ALA A 274 15.93 -5.02 -8.52
CA ALA A 274 16.47 -6.23 -7.89
C ALA A 274 17.88 -6.04 -7.28
N ALA A 275 18.54 -4.92 -7.57
CA ALA A 275 19.79 -4.52 -6.95
C ALA A 275 19.76 -3.02 -6.70
N THR A 276 20.23 -2.60 -5.53
CA THR A 276 20.39 -1.19 -5.18
C THR A 276 21.87 -0.83 -5.10
N GLY A 277 22.21 0.38 -5.54
CA GLY A 277 23.56 0.93 -5.50
C GLY A 277 23.51 2.40 -5.11
N HIS A 278 24.67 3.04 -5.03
CA HIS A 278 24.73 4.49 -4.91
C HIS A 278 24.73 5.12 -6.31
N PRO A 279 23.92 6.17 -6.59
CA PRO A 279 22.98 6.83 -5.67
C PRO A 279 21.74 5.97 -5.36
N PHE A 280 21.16 6.13 -4.16
CA PHE A 280 20.04 5.30 -3.70
C PHE A 280 18.71 5.67 -4.36
N PRO A 281 17.84 4.69 -4.67
CA PRO A 281 16.54 4.92 -5.31
C PRO A 281 15.61 5.71 -4.41
N LYS A 282 14.69 6.46 -5.03
CA LYS A 282 13.75 7.34 -4.31
C LYS A 282 12.31 7.26 -4.81
N VAL A 283 12.08 6.57 -5.93
CA VAL A 283 10.78 6.53 -6.61
C VAL A 283 10.34 5.10 -6.84
N PHE A 284 9.03 4.87 -6.71
CA PHE A 284 8.41 3.61 -7.13
C PHE A 284 8.00 3.71 -8.60
N SER A 285 8.24 2.62 -9.35
CA SER A 285 7.91 2.56 -10.77
C SER A 285 6.39 2.46 -10.99
N ARG A 286 5.95 2.71 -12.23
CA ARG A 286 4.57 2.42 -12.66
C ARG A 286 4.17 0.95 -12.48
N CYS A 287 5.12 0.02 -12.56
CA CYS A 287 4.84 -1.40 -12.35
C CYS A 287 4.56 -1.67 -10.87
N SER A 288 5.38 -1.13 -9.97
CA SER A 288 5.17 -1.26 -8.52
C SER A 288 3.82 -0.65 -8.10
N LYS A 289 3.46 0.51 -8.66
CA LYS A 289 2.15 1.15 -8.44
C LYS A 289 0.98 0.28 -8.90
N LYS A 290 1.13 -0.44 -10.02
CA LYS A 290 0.12 -1.36 -10.54
C LYS A 290 -0.01 -2.62 -9.66
N ASP A 291 1.12 -3.15 -9.20
CA ASP A 291 1.13 -4.30 -8.29
C ASP A 291 0.43 -3.97 -6.97
N LEU A 292 0.71 -2.79 -6.42
CA LEU A 292 0.04 -2.27 -5.22
C LEU A 292 -1.48 -2.13 -5.42
N ASP A 293 -1.92 -1.59 -6.56
CA ASP A 293 -3.34 -1.48 -6.90
C ASP A 293 -4.02 -2.86 -6.97
N ASN A 294 -3.36 -3.85 -7.59
CA ASN A 294 -3.85 -5.23 -7.63
C ASN A 294 -3.92 -5.85 -6.22
N TYR A 295 -2.91 -5.60 -5.37
CA TYR A 295 -2.89 -6.08 -3.99
C TYR A 295 -4.07 -5.54 -3.18
N PHE A 296 -4.35 -4.24 -3.30
CA PHE A 296 -5.53 -3.66 -2.68
C PHE A 296 -6.83 -4.21 -3.30
N GLN A 297 -6.93 -4.36 -4.61
CA GLN A 297 -8.17 -4.84 -5.25
C GLN A 297 -8.57 -6.26 -4.82
N LYS A 298 -7.63 -7.11 -4.40
CA LYS A 298 -7.95 -8.45 -3.89
C LYS A 298 -8.26 -8.52 -2.39
N GLY A 299 -8.31 -7.38 -1.70
CA GLY A 299 -8.53 -7.31 -0.25
C GLY A 299 -7.25 -7.35 0.58
N GLY A 300 -6.08 -7.13 -0.02
CA GLY A 300 -4.83 -6.98 0.72
C GLY A 300 -4.77 -5.66 1.49
N GLY A 301 -3.96 -5.64 2.56
CA GLY A 301 -3.64 -4.42 3.30
C GLY A 301 -4.77 -3.87 4.17
N MET A 302 -5.66 -4.72 4.70
CA MET A 302 -6.86 -4.27 5.42
C MET A 302 -6.57 -3.40 6.65
N CYS A 303 -5.49 -3.71 7.38
CA CYS A 303 -4.99 -2.93 8.51
C CYS A 303 -4.49 -1.53 8.12
N LEU A 304 -4.21 -1.27 6.84
CA LEU A 304 -3.66 0.03 6.43
C LEU A 304 -4.71 1.15 6.34
N PHE A 305 -5.96 0.86 6.68
CA PHE A 305 -7.11 1.76 6.51
C PHE A 305 -7.65 2.27 7.85
N ASN A 306 -7.02 1.94 8.98
CA ASN A 306 -7.29 2.64 10.23
C ASN A 306 -6.34 3.81 10.43
N MET A 307 -6.86 4.85 11.09
CA MET A 307 -5.99 5.90 11.61
C MET A 307 -5.20 5.33 12.79
N PRO A 308 -3.89 5.54 12.85
CA PRO A 308 -3.06 5.05 13.94
C PRO A 308 -3.33 5.82 15.22
N ASN A 309 -3.07 5.21 16.37
CA ASN A 309 -3.11 5.92 17.64
C ASN A 309 -1.89 6.83 17.76
N MET A 310 -2.07 8.13 17.51
CA MET A 310 -0.97 9.10 17.49
C MET A 310 -0.26 9.27 18.84
N LYS A 311 -0.84 8.80 19.96
CA LYS A 311 -0.14 8.73 21.25
C LYS A 311 1.06 7.78 21.25
N ASP A 312 1.07 6.83 20.32
CA ASP A 312 2.12 5.83 20.17
C ASP A 312 3.24 6.30 19.24
N LEU A 313 3.12 7.48 18.61
CA LEU A 313 4.09 7.99 17.65
C LEU A 313 5.45 8.28 18.34
N VAL A 314 6.49 7.67 17.79
CA VAL A 314 7.88 7.90 18.20
C VAL A 314 8.35 9.19 17.56
N GLY A 315 8.86 10.12 18.37
CA GLY A 315 9.36 11.40 17.89
C GLY A 315 8.57 12.61 18.40
N GLY A 316 7.50 12.41 19.18
CA GLY A 316 6.79 13.50 19.86
C GLY A 316 5.97 14.40 18.94
N LYS A 317 5.27 15.36 19.56
CA LYS A 317 4.30 16.26 18.91
C LYS A 317 5.01 17.30 18.05
N LYS A 318 4.71 17.34 16.76
CA LYS A 318 5.30 18.32 15.84
C LYS A 318 4.34 18.72 14.72
N CYS A 319 3.86 19.96 14.82
CA CYS A 319 3.13 20.60 13.74
C CYS A 319 3.97 20.70 12.46
N GLY A 320 3.39 20.24 11.36
CA GLY A 320 3.99 20.24 10.01
C GLY A 320 4.57 18.89 9.60
N ASN A 321 4.48 17.85 10.44
CA ASN A 321 4.91 16.49 10.11
C ASN A 321 3.82 15.71 9.32
N GLY A 322 2.62 16.30 9.19
CA GLY A 322 1.48 15.73 8.48
C GLY A 322 0.74 14.63 9.24
N PHE A 323 0.94 14.51 10.55
CA PHE A 323 0.19 13.65 11.46
C PHE A 323 -0.58 14.53 12.44
N VAL A 324 -1.88 14.28 12.63
CA VAL A 324 -2.68 15.09 13.57
C VAL A 324 -2.48 14.56 14.98
N GLU A 325 -1.64 15.23 15.76
CA GLU A 325 -1.26 14.80 17.10
C GLU A 325 -2.10 15.48 18.20
N GLU A 326 -1.96 15.02 19.45
CA GLU A 326 -2.76 15.57 20.55
C GLU A 326 -2.42 17.06 20.81
N GLY A 327 -3.37 17.95 20.55
CA GLY A 327 -3.21 19.40 20.64
C GLY A 327 -3.31 20.10 19.29
N GLU A 328 -3.31 19.34 18.19
CA GLU A 328 -3.50 19.82 16.83
C GLU A 328 -4.92 19.50 16.34
N GLU A 329 -5.49 20.41 15.54
CA GLU A 329 -6.80 20.18 14.90
C GLU A 329 -6.64 19.67 13.46
N CYS A 330 -5.50 19.97 12.83
CA CYS A 330 -5.14 19.53 11.49
C CYS A 330 -3.63 19.62 11.28
N ASP A 331 -3.06 18.78 10.41
CA ASP A 331 -1.68 18.91 9.95
C ASP A 331 -1.59 18.54 8.46
N CYS A 332 -1.31 19.52 7.62
CA CYS A 332 -1.18 19.36 6.17
C CYS A 332 0.28 19.32 5.69
N GLY A 333 1.23 19.17 6.60
CA GLY A 333 2.66 19.26 6.36
C GLY A 333 3.20 20.68 6.54
N GLU A 334 4.47 20.85 6.19
CA GLU A 334 5.17 22.14 6.25
C GLU A 334 4.46 23.22 5.40
N PRO A 335 4.56 24.51 5.76
CA PRO A 335 3.85 25.61 5.09
C PRO A 335 4.04 25.69 3.58
N GLU A 336 5.21 25.29 3.07
CA GLU A 336 5.52 25.31 1.64
C GLU A 336 4.86 24.15 0.86
N GLU A 337 4.50 23.06 1.54
CA GLU A 337 3.91 21.87 0.93
C GLU A 337 2.38 21.79 1.14
N CYS A 338 1.85 22.51 2.12
CA CYS A 338 0.44 22.49 2.46
C CYS A 338 -0.41 23.14 1.35
N THR A 339 -1.16 22.32 0.62
CA THR A 339 -2.17 22.76 -0.36
C THR A 339 -3.59 22.78 0.22
N ASN A 340 -3.73 22.42 1.50
CA ASN A 340 -5.02 22.28 2.15
C ASN A 340 -5.60 23.65 2.54
N ASN A 341 -6.78 23.98 2.01
CA ASN A 341 -7.40 25.27 2.28
C ASN A 341 -8.10 25.35 3.64
N CYS A 342 -8.28 24.23 4.35
CA CYS A 342 -8.99 24.14 5.62
C CYS A 342 -8.06 24.19 6.84
N CYS A 343 -6.75 24.06 6.64
CA CYS A 343 -5.76 24.02 7.72
C CYS A 343 -4.82 25.23 7.71
N HIS A 344 -4.46 25.75 8.88
CA HIS A 344 -3.38 26.71 9.06
C HIS A 344 -2.05 25.96 9.30
N PRO A 345 -1.13 25.90 8.32
CA PRO A 345 0.07 25.05 8.43
C PRO A 345 1.08 25.54 9.47
N SER A 346 1.01 26.81 9.90
CA SER A 346 1.97 27.39 10.84
C SER A 346 1.70 27.02 12.30
N ASN A 347 0.47 26.61 12.63
CA ASN A 347 0.05 26.35 14.00
C ASN A 347 -0.88 25.13 14.13
N CYS A 348 -1.12 24.39 13.04
CA CYS A 348 -1.92 23.16 13.01
C CYS A 348 -3.33 23.31 13.57
N THR A 349 -3.95 24.47 13.30
CA THR A 349 -5.34 24.78 13.66
C THR A 349 -6.23 24.84 12.42
N LEU A 350 -7.51 24.53 12.59
CA LEU A 350 -8.48 24.67 11.52
C LEU A 350 -8.71 26.16 11.20
N LYS A 351 -8.94 26.47 9.92
CA LYS A 351 -9.35 27.82 9.53
C LYS A 351 -10.78 28.10 10.02
N VAL A 352 -11.13 29.37 10.10
CA VAL A 352 -12.49 29.82 10.44
C VAL A 352 -13.52 29.09 9.56
N ASP A 353 -14.60 28.62 10.20
CA ASP A 353 -15.68 27.83 9.60
C ASP A 353 -15.31 26.43 9.09
N ALA A 354 -14.06 25.98 9.17
CA ALA A 354 -13.71 24.61 8.87
C ALA A 354 -14.09 23.66 10.02
N GLN A 355 -14.75 22.55 9.69
CA GLN A 355 -15.03 21.46 10.63
C GLN A 355 -14.01 20.33 10.51
N CYS A 356 -13.32 20.26 9.36
CA CYS A 356 -12.33 19.25 9.07
C CYS A 356 -11.36 19.77 8.00
N ALA A 357 -10.21 19.11 7.92
CA ALA A 357 -9.22 19.36 6.86
C ALA A 357 -8.82 18.09 6.10
N HIS A 358 -8.81 16.94 6.76
CA HIS A 358 -8.27 15.69 6.22
C HIS A 358 -9.32 14.59 6.21
N GLY A 359 -9.06 13.50 5.49
CA GLY A 359 -9.91 12.31 5.49
C GLY A 359 -11.04 12.34 4.45
N VAL A 360 -11.49 11.16 4.05
CA VAL A 360 -12.44 10.98 2.94
C VAL A 360 -13.90 11.33 3.27
N CYS A 361 -14.18 11.51 4.57
CA CYS A 361 -15.44 12.03 5.08
C CYS A 361 -15.38 13.55 5.29
N CYS A 362 -14.35 14.23 4.79
CA CYS A 362 -14.28 15.68 4.70
C CYS A 362 -14.47 16.13 3.25
N GLU A 363 -15.33 17.11 3.03
CA GLU A 363 -15.60 17.72 1.73
C GLU A 363 -15.82 19.22 1.93
N ASP A 364 -15.10 20.06 1.19
CA ASP A 364 -15.17 21.52 1.29
C ASP A 364 -15.06 22.04 2.75
N CYS A 365 -14.12 21.48 3.51
CA CYS A 365 -13.88 21.76 4.93
C CYS A 365 -15.07 21.43 5.86
N LYS A 366 -16.05 20.64 5.40
CA LYS A 366 -17.23 20.20 6.16
C LYS A 366 -17.29 18.67 6.25
N LEU A 367 -17.88 18.17 7.33
CA LEU A 367 -18.09 16.74 7.50
C LEU A 367 -19.18 16.26 6.55
N LYS A 368 -18.92 15.15 5.85
CA LYS A 368 -19.92 14.47 5.04
C LYS A 368 -21.04 13.93 5.92
N GLN A 369 -22.25 13.85 5.34
CA GLN A 369 -23.42 13.35 6.05
C GLN A 369 -23.21 11.91 6.57
N ALA A 370 -23.76 11.63 7.75
CA ALA A 370 -23.74 10.29 8.34
C ALA A 370 -24.44 9.29 7.41
N GLY A 371 -23.73 8.25 6.99
CA GLY A 371 -24.17 7.20 6.08
C GLY A 371 -23.80 7.38 4.62
N THR A 372 -23.06 8.43 4.28
CA THR A 372 -22.35 8.51 3.00
C THR A 372 -21.29 7.42 2.92
N MET A 373 -21.32 6.56 1.90
CA MET A 373 -20.32 5.51 1.71
C MET A 373 -18.94 6.13 1.49
N CYS A 374 -18.01 5.87 2.42
CA CYS A 374 -16.63 6.34 2.32
C CYS A 374 -15.69 5.28 1.77
N ARG A 375 -16.04 3.99 1.92
CA ARG A 375 -15.28 2.88 1.35
C ARG A 375 -16.21 1.76 0.90
N GLY A 376 -16.07 1.35 -0.36
CA GLY A 376 -16.71 0.14 -0.87
C GLY A 376 -15.89 -1.11 -0.57
N ALA A 377 -16.55 -2.27 -0.61
CA ALA A 377 -15.89 -3.57 -0.48
C ALA A 377 -14.96 -3.86 -1.68
N ALA A 378 -13.72 -4.26 -1.40
CA ALA A 378 -12.72 -4.60 -2.43
C ALA A 378 -12.96 -5.99 -3.05
N GLY A 379 -13.66 -6.90 -2.36
CA GLY A 379 -13.93 -8.24 -2.86
C GLY A 379 -14.91 -9.00 -1.98
N ALA A 380 -15.05 -10.31 -2.22
CA ALA A 380 -16.03 -11.16 -1.54
C ALA A 380 -15.78 -11.33 -0.02
N CYS A 381 -14.59 -10.97 0.47
CA CYS A 381 -14.20 -11.08 1.87
C CYS A 381 -14.19 -9.73 2.60
N ASP A 382 -14.64 -8.67 1.96
CA ASP A 382 -14.57 -7.30 2.48
C ASP A 382 -15.98 -6.73 2.66
N LEU A 383 -16.14 -5.78 3.59
CA LEU A 383 -17.41 -5.11 3.88
C LEU A 383 -17.29 -3.61 3.53
N PRO A 384 -18.40 -2.90 3.26
CA PRO A 384 -18.38 -1.46 3.05
C PRO A 384 -18.42 -0.69 4.38
N GLU A 385 -17.90 0.54 4.38
CA GLU A 385 -18.05 1.51 5.49
C GLU A 385 -18.58 2.86 5.02
N TYR A 386 -19.21 3.54 5.98
CA TYR A 386 -19.96 4.76 5.80
C TYR A 386 -19.50 5.81 6.81
N CYS A 387 -19.48 7.07 6.38
CA CYS A 387 -19.15 8.21 7.24
C CYS A 387 -20.11 8.26 8.43
N THR A 388 -19.59 8.57 9.62
CA THR A 388 -20.43 8.69 10.83
C THR A 388 -21.11 10.05 10.94
N GLY A 389 -20.68 11.04 10.16
CA GLY A 389 -21.08 12.44 10.26
C GLY A 389 -20.45 13.20 11.43
N GLY A 390 -19.77 12.51 12.35
CA GLY A 390 -19.04 13.12 13.47
C GLY A 390 -17.52 13.03 13.37
N SER A 391 -17.00 12.36 12.33
CA SER A 391 -15.56 12.20 12.09
C SER A 391 -15.25 12.50 10.63
N PRO A 392 -14.11 13.15 10.34
CA PRO A 392 -13.68 13.40 8.97
C PRO A 392 -13.00 12.17 8.34
N TYR A 393 -12.72 11.14 9.15
CA TYR A 393 -12.17 9.87 8.71
C TYR A 393 -13.29 8.82 8.56
N CYS A 394 -13.10 7.93 7.59
CA CYS A 394 -13.93 6.74 7.46
C CYS A 394 -13.68 5.82 8.68
N PRO A 395 -14.68 5.08 9.17
CA PRO A 395 -14.45 4.05 10.19
C PRO A 395 -13.35 3.07 9.79
N SER A 396 -12.76 2.42 10.80
CA SER A 396 -11.75 1.38 10.56
C SER A 396 -12.29 0.31 9.61
N ASN A 397 -11.45 -0.08 8.65
CA ASN A 397 -11.79 -1.11 7.67
C ASN A 397 -12.08 -2.44 8.37
N VAL A 398 -13.31 -2.91 8.23
CA VAL A 398 -13.73 -4.23 8.72
C VAL A 398 -14.03 -5.14 7.53
N TYR A 399 -13.71 -6.41 7.70
CA TYR A 399 -13.85 -7.42 6.66
C TYR A 399 -14.55 -8.65 7.21
N LEU A 400 -14.92 -9.61 6.36
CA LEU A 400 -15.53 -10.86 6.82
C LEU A 400 -14.56 -11.60 7.73
N LEU A 401 -15.05 -12.02 8.90
CA LEU A 401 -14.25 -12.75 9.88
C LEU A 401 -13.64 -14.01 9.27
N ASP A 402 -12.39 -14.29 9.63
CA ASP A 402 -11.61 -15.39 9.09
C ASP A 402 -12.37 -16.73 9.18
N GLY A 403 -12.34 -17.49 8.09
CA GLY A 403 -13.13 -18.71 7.92
C GLY A 403 -14.46 -18.54 7.21
N SER A 404 -14.94 -17.29 7.03
CA SER A 404 -16.11 -17.03 6.20
C SER A 404 -15.90 -17.59 4.79
N SER A 405 -16.91 -18.23 4.23
CA SER A 405 -16.77 -18.86 2.92
C SER A 405 -16.76 -17.82 1.80
N CYS A 406 -15.87 -17.99 0.82
CA CYS A 406 -15.80 -17.17 -0.37
C CYS A 406 -15.64 -18.03 -1.64
N GLN A 407 -15.79 -17.42 -2.81
CA GLN A 407 -15.73 -18.10 -4.11
C GLN A 407 -16.67 -19.33 -4.19
N HIS A 408 -17.93 -19.16 -3.77
CA HIS A 408 -18.95 -20.21 -3.77
C HIS A 408 -18.56 -21.49 -3.01
N GLY A 409 -17.93 -21.38 -1.83
CA GLY A 409 -17.54 -22.56 -1.03
C GLY A 409 -16.12 -23.07 -1.28
N ARG A 410 -15.45 -22.56 -2.32
CA ARG A 410 -14.13 -23.07 -2.75
C ARG A 410 -12.96 -22.54 -1.93
N ALA A 411 -13.16 -21.48 -1.16
CA ALA A 411 -12.14 -20.90 -0.29
C ALA A 411 -12.74 -20.33 1.01
N TYR A 412 -11.84 -19.95 1.90
CA TYR A 412 -12.15 -19.23 3.13
C TYR A 412 -11.50 -17.84 3.07
N CYS A 413 -12.19 -16.86 3.64
CA CYS A 413 -11.62 -15.55 3.90
C CYS A 413 -10.52 -15.68 4.95
N TYR A 414 -9.39 -15.05 4.68
CA TYR A 414 -8.26 -14.96 5.60
C TYR A 414 -7.65 -13.56 5.49
N ASN A 415 -7.69 -12.81 6.59
CA ASN A 415 -7.19 -11.45 6.69
C ASN A 415 -7.74 -10.51 5.60
N GLY A 416 -9.03 -10.66 5.29
CA GLY A 416 -9.76 -9.89 4.26
C GLY A 416 -9.56 -10.33 2.81
N MET A 417 -8.71 -11.33 2.56
CA MET A 417 -8.48 -11.89 1.22
C MET A 417 -9.17 -13.23 1.03
N CYS A 418 -9.65 -13.50 -0.20
CA CYS A 418 -10.19 -14.80 -0.59
C CYS A 418 -9.10 -15.64 -1.29
N LEU A 419 -8.28 -16.35 -0.51
CA LEU A 419 -7.08 -17.02 -1.01
C LEU A 419 -7.39 -18.38 -1.67
N THR A 420 -6.94 -18.58 -2.92
CA THR A 420 -7.09 -19.83 -3.67
C THR A 420 -5.79 -20.21 -4.39
N HIS A 421 -5.55 -21.52 -4.59
CA HIS A 421 -4.46 -21.99 -5.45
C HIS A 421 -4.58 -21.44 -6.89
N GLU A 422 -5.81 -21.31 -7.40
CA GLU A 422 -6.06 -20.76 -8.74
C GLU A 422 -5.56 -19.31 -8.89
N GLN A 423 -5.92 -18.43 -7.95
CA GLN A 423 -5.45 -17.04 -7.98
C GLN A 423 -3.92 -16.95 -7.87
N GLN A 424 -3.30 -17.77 -7.01
CA GLN A 424 -1.85 -17.78 -6.90
C GLN A 424 -1.20 -18.30 -8.21
N CYS A 425 -1.78 -19.30 -8.88
CA CYS A 425 -1.33 -19.73 -10.20
C CYS A 425 -1.50 -18.62 -11.26
N LEU A 426 -2.61 -17.88 -11.27
CA LEU A 426 -2.82 -16.73 -12.16
C LEU A 426 -1.82 -15.60 -11.91
N GLN A 427 -1.44 -15.38 -10.65
CA GLN A 427 -0.41 -14.43 -10.27
C GLN A 427 0.97 -14.84 -10.78
N LEU A 428 1.32 -16.12 -10.60
CA LEU A 428 2.63 -16.65 -11.00
C LEU A 428 2.77 -16.86 -12.51
N TRP A 429 1.70 -17.20 -13.24
CA TRP A 429 1.78 -17.63 -14.64
C TRP A 429 0.96 -16.79 -15.62
N GLY A 430 0.13 -15.89 -15.13
CA GLY A 430 -0.76 -15.08 -15.95
C GLY A 430 -2.07 -15.77 -16.31
N TYR A 431 -2.80 -15.13 -17.22
CA TYR A 431 -4.15 -15.51 -17.59
C TYR A 431 -4.22 -16.95 -18.15
N GLY A 432 -5.22 -17.71 -17.74
CA GLY A 432 -5.43 -19.10 -18.15
C GLY A 432 -4.67 -20.13 -17.31
N ALA A 433 -3.88 -19.70 -16.32
CA ALA A 433 -3.28 -20.62 -15.35
C ALA A 433 -4.33 -21.17 -14.38
N GLN A 434 -4.15 -22.42 -13.99
CA GLN A 434 -5.05 -23.18 -13.12
C GLN A 434 -4.23 -24.00 -12.11
N PRO A 435 -4.79 -24.43 -10.97
CA PRO A 435 -4.11 -25.37 -10.10
C PRO A 435 -3.90 -26.71 -10.80
N ALA A 436 -2.76 -27.36 -10.56
CA ALA A 436 -2.52 -28.72 -11.03
C ALA A 436 -3.37 -29.74 -10.26
N HIS A 437 -3.44 -30.98 -10.77
CA HIS A 437 -4.08 -32.09 -10.07
C HIS A 437 -3.40 -32.38 -8.73
N ASP A 438 -4.16 -32.88 -7.75
CA ASP A 438 -3.69 -33.18 -6.40
C ASP A 438 -2.47 -34.10 -6.36
N VAL A 439 -2.39 -35.06 -7.30
CA VAL A 439 -1.24 -35.97 -7.47
C VAL A 439 0.07 -35.22 -7.72
N CYS A 440 0.03 -34.08 -8.42
CA CYS A 440 1.21 -33.24 -8.62
C CYS A 440 1.71 -32.66 -7.31
N PHE A 441 0.81 -32.17 -6.46
CA PHE A 441 1.20 -31.66 -5.14
C PHE A 441 1.80 -32.79 -4.29
N GLN A 442 1.14 -33.95 -4.25
CA GLN A 442 1.55 -35.06 -3.39
C GLN A 442 2.88 -35.67 -3.79
N ASP A 443 3.11 -35.92 -5.08
CA ASP A 443 4.31 -36.59 -5.56
C ASP A 443 5.51 -35.64 -5.60
N VAL A 444 5.33 -34.45 -6.18
CA VAL A 444 6.42 -33.47 -6.32
C VAL A 444 6.86 -32.96 -4.96
N ASN A 445 5.94 -32.64 -4.04
CA ASN A 445 6.31 -32.08 -2.74
C ASN A 445 6.82 -33.13 -1.74
N ALA A 446 6.61 -34.42 -1.99
CA ALA A 446 7.21 -35.50 -1.21
C ALA A 446 8.72 -35.64 -1.46
N ALA A 447 9.24 -35.06 -2.55
CA ALA A 447 10.67 -35.12 -2.88
C ALA A 447 11.54 -34.39 -1.84
N GLY A 448 11.09 -33.25 -1.33
CA GLY A 448 11.84 -32.42 -0.37
C GLY A 448 13.12 -31.86 -0.98
N ASN A 449 13.01 -31.29 -2.18
CA ASN A 449 14.11 -30.63 -2.87
C ASN A 449 13.68 -29.23 -3.35
N ALA A 450 14.53 -28.53 -4.09
CA ALA A 450 14.25 -27.16 -4.57
C ALA A 450 12.95 -27.02 -5.39
N PHE A 451 12.49 -28.10 -6.02
CA PHE A 451 11.35 -28.09 -6.93
C PHE A 451 10.02 -28.47 -6.26
N GLY A 452 10.10 -29.25 -5.18
CA GLY A 452 8.95 -29.68 -4.41
C GLY A 452 9.31 -29.93 -2.95
N ASN A 453 8.73 -29.15 -2.04
CA ASN A 453 9.02 -29.17 -0.62
C ASN A 453 7.93 -28.47 0.20
N CYS A 454 7.98 -28.62 1.53
CA CYS A 454 7.20 -27.88 2.52
C CYS A 454 8.07 -26.79 3.18
N GLY A 455 8.80 -26.03 2.35
CA GLY A 455 9.76 -25.01 2.76
C GLY A 455 11.09 -25.56 3.23
N LYS A 456 11.86 -24.69 3.89
CA LYS A 456 13.17 -24.99 4.48
C LYS A 456 13.11 -25.07 6.01
N ASP A 457 13.98 -25.89 6.58
CA ASP A 457 14.24 -25.94 8.03
C ASP A 457 15.16 -24.79 8.48
N SER A 458 15.49 -24.73 9.77
CA SER A 458 16.35 -23.69 10.36
C SER A 458 17.78 -23.68 9.82
N HIS A 459 18.22 -24.78 9.20
CA HIS A 459 19.54 -24.95 8.59
C HIS A 459 19.52 -24.71 7.07
N GLY A 460 18.35 -24.34 6.52
CA GLY A 460 18.18 -24.07 5.09
C GLY A 460 17.91 -25.31 4.23
N ASN A 461 17.73 -26.49 4.82
CA ASN A 461 17.46 -27.72 4.07
C ASN A 461 15.99 -27.84 3.70
N TYR A 462 15.70 -28.35 2.50
CA TYR A 462 14.34 -28.56 2.04
C TYR A 462 13.65 -29.68 2.82
N VAL A 463 12.43 -29.39 3.30
CA VAL A 463 11.62 -30.32 4.07
C VAL A 463 10.65 -31.06 3.15
N LYS A 464 10.58 -32.40 3.28
CA LYS A 464 9.60 -33.23 2.57
C LYS A 464 8.20 -32.99 3.13
N CYS A 465 7.20 -32.86 2.26
CA CYS A 465 5.82 -32.79 2.70
C CYS A 465 5.26 -34.18 3.05
N ALA A 466 4.47 -34.26 4.11
CA ALA A 466 3.52 -35.36 4.27
C ALA A 466 2.41 -35.23 3.21
N LYS A 467 1.77 -36.36 2.84
CA LYS A 467 0.69 -36.35 1.84
C LYS A 467 -0.46 -35.41 2.19
N SER A 468 -0.79 -35.30 3.47
CA SER A 468 -1.82 -34.37 3.98
C SER A 468 -1.45 -32.90 3.82
N ASP A 469 -0.16 -32.59 3.84
CA ASP A 469 0.38 -31.21 3.82
C ASP A 469 0.80 -30.77 2.42
N ALA A 470 0.77 -31.69 1.46
CA ALA A 470 1.27 -31.47 0.11
C ALA A 470 0.66 -30.22 -0.56
N LYS A 471 -0.61 -29.91 -0.30
CA LYS A 471 -1.28 -28.70 -0.83
C LYS A 471 -0.86 -27.38 -0.17
N CYS A 472 0.00 -27.44 0.85
CA CYS A 472 0.54 -26.29 1.58
C CYS A 472 2.05 -26.13 1.40
N GLY A 473 2.68 -26.99 0.60
CA GLY A 473 4.07 -26.85 0.18
C GLY A 473 4.23 -25.97 -1.06
N LYS A 474 5.11 -26.38 -1.98
CA LYS A 474 5.28 -25.73 -3.27
C LYS A 474 4.00 -25.83 -4.13
N ILE A 475 3.58 -24.72 -4.70
CA ILE A 475 2.43 -24.63 -5.57
C ILE A 475 2.70 -25.33 -6.90
N GLN A 476 1.74 -26.13 -7.34
CA GLN A 476 1.74 -26.81 -8.64
C GLN A 476 0.59 -26.25 -9.48
N CYS A 477 0.91 -25.82 -10.69
CA CYS A 477 -0.02 -25.17 -11.62
C CYS A 477 -0.07 -25.92 -12.95
N HIS A 478 -1.10 -25.62 -13.74
CA HIS A 478 -1.21 -25.92 -15.15
C HIS A 478 -1.33 -24.60 -15.92
N SER A 479 -0.46 -24.37 -16.90
CA SER A 479 -0.46 -23.13 -17.69
C SER A 479 0.17 -23.37 -19.06
N ALA A 480 -0.33 -22.69 -20.10
CA ALA A 480 0.26 -22.67 -21.43
C ALA A 480 1.44 -21.69 -21.55
N ALA A 481 1.65 -20.82 -20.56
CA ALA A 481 2.74 -19.84 -20.57
C ALA A 481 4.11 -20.53 -20.60
N LYS A 482 5.06 -19.98 -21.37
CA LYS A 482 6.42 -20.55 -21.48
C LYS A 482 7.29 -20.27 -20.25
N LYS A 483 7.03 -19.16 -19.56
CA LYS A 483 7.74 -18.76 -18.34
C LYS A 483 6.75 -18.18 -17.31
N PRO A 484 7.03 -18.34 -16.01
CA PRO A 484 6.31 -17.60 -14.97
C PRO A 484 6.57 -16.09 -15.10
N LYS A 485 5.74 -15.29 -14.44
CA LYS A 485 5.95 -13.85 -14.24
C LYS A 485 7.06 -13.65 -13.20
N GLY A 486 7.91 -12.65 -13.44
CA GLY A 486 9.10 -12.36 -12.62
C GLY A 486 10.37 -12.65 -13.41
N SER A 487 11.31 -11.70 -13.42
CA SER A 487 12.57 -11.78 -14.17
C SER A 487 13.42 -12.99 -13.77
N ASN A 488 13.36 -13.40 -12.50
CA ASN A 488 14.16 -14.47 -11.93
C ASN A 488 13.39 -15.80 -11.74
N ALA A 489 12.18 -15.89 -12.28
CA ALA A 489 11.33 -17.08 -12.17
C ALA A 489 11.54 -18.04 -13.35
N VAL A 490 11.70 -19.33 -13.06
CA VAL A 490 11.81 -20.38 -14.07
C VAL A 490 10.69 -21.39 -13.98
N SER A 491 10.34 -21.94 -15.14
CA SER A 491 9.40 -23.04 -15.24
C SER A 491 10.10 -24.34 -14.86
N ILE A 492 9.50 -25.10 -13.95
CA ILE A 492 9.93 -26.45 -13.61
C ILE A 492 8.82 -27.40 -14.04
N ASP A 493 9.09 -28.18 -15.10
CA ASP A 493 8.18 -29.21 -15.57
C ASP A 493 8.64 -30.56 -15.01
N THR A 494 7.78 -31.23 -14.23
CA THR A 494 8.04 -32.56 -13.68
C THR A 494 6.99 -33.52 -14.22
N THR A 495 7.41 -34.63 -14.81
CA THR A 495 6.50 -35.70 -15.24
C THR A 495 6.42 -36.75 -14.16
N ILE A 496 5.23 -36.98 -13.64
CA ILE A 496 4.95 -38.04 -12.67
C ILE A 496 4.21 -39.18 -13.36
N ARG A 497 4.37 -40.40 -12.84
CA ARG A 497 3.64 -41.58 -13.29
C ARG A 497 2.64 -41.99 -12.22
N THR A 498 1.37 -42.00 -12.57
CA THR A 498 0.29 -42.45 -11.69
C THR A 498 -0.63 -43.37 -12.47
N ASP A 499 -0.84 -44.60 -11.99
CA ASP A 499 -1.70 -45.61 -12.62
C ASP A 499 -1.41 -45.88 -14.11
N GLY A 500 -0.13 -45.80 -14.50
CA GLY A 500 0.30 -45.98 -15.89
C GLY A 500 0.09 -44.77 -16.81
N ILE A 501 -0.47 -43.67 -16.30
CA ILE A 501 -0.67 -42.41 -17.01
C ILE A 501 0.43 -41.42 -16.62
N GLU A 502 1.05 -40.79 -17.62
CA GLU A 502 2.01 -39.71 -17.39
C GLU A 502 1.27 -38.38 -17.19
N VAL A 503 1.45 -37.77 -16.01
CA VAL A 503 0.88 -36.46 -15.67
C VAL A 503 2.00 -35.44 -15.63
N LYS A 504 1.86 -34.37 -16.42
CA LYS A 504 2.82 -33.27 -16.43
C LYS A 504 2.44 -32.23 -15.37
N CYS A 505 3.28 -32.11 -14.37
CA CYS A 505 3.18 -31.13 -13.29
C CYS A 505 4.09 -29.94 -13.58
N ARG A 506 3.60 -28.73 -13.32
CA ARG A 506 4.36 -27.51 -13.59
C ARG A 506 4.43 -26.66 -12.32
N GLY A 507 5.64 -26.53 -11.79
CA GLY A 507 5.98 -25.64 -10.69
C GLY A 507 6.79 -24.45 -11.20
N THR A 508 6.96 -23.46 -10.32
CA THR A 508 7.91 -22.37 -10.54
C THR A 508 9.02 -22.48 -9.52
N TYR A 509 10.25 -22.15 -9.91
CA TYR A 509 11.33 -21.90 -8.98
C TYR A 509 11.85 -20.51 -9.28
N VAL A 510 11.93 -19.65 -8.26
CA VAL A 510 12.59 -18.36 -8.42
C VAL A 510 14.04 -18.59 -8.07
N TYR A 511 14.91 -18.60 -9.10
CA TYR A 511 16.34 -18.61 -8.84
C TYR A 511 16.69 -17.28 -8.23
N SER A 512 17.00 -17.35 -6.96
CA SER A 512 18.04 -16.52 -6.41
C SER A 512 19.26 -16.62 -7.35
N THR A 513 19.80 -15.52 -7.91
CA THR A 513 20.89 -15.54 -8.92
C THR A 513 22.01 -16.49 -8.49
N GLN A 514 22.73 -17.08 -9.47
CA GLN A 514 23.53 -18.34 -9.45
C GLN A 514 24.30 -18.74 -8.16
N ASP A 515 24.47 -17.84 -7.20
CA ASP A 515 25.05 -18.07 -5.87
C ASP A 515 24.01 -18.22 -4.71
N GLY A 516 22.70 -18.38 -5.01
CA GLY A 516 21.65 -18.47 -3.97
C GLY A 516 21.12 -17.13 -3.48
N GLN A 517 21.25 -16.07 -4.29
CA GLN A 517 20.89 -14.67 -4.00
C GLN A 517 19.44 -14.23 -4.36
N GLY A 518 18.57 -14.07 -3.37
CA GLY A 518 17.26 -13.42 -3.54
C GLY A 518 16.79 -12.82 -2.21
N ASP A 519 16.08 -11.71 -2.28
CA ASP A 519 15.44 -10.95 -1.19
C ASP A 519 13.96 -11.36 -0.96
N LEU A 520 13.44 -12.27 -1.79
CA LEU A 520 12.13 -12.87 -1.61
C LEU A 520 12.25 -14.34 -1.17
N PRO A 521 11.55 -14.75 -0.08
CA PRO A 521 11.21 -16.14 0.14
C PRO A 521 10.48 -16.69 -1.10
N ASP A 522 10.72 -17.96 -1.43
CA ASP A 522 10.19 -18.61 -2.64
C ASP A 522 8.68 -18.34 -2.84
N PRO A 523 8.29 -17.47 -3.80
CA PRO A 523 6.88 -17.10 -4.02
C PRO A 523 6.06 -18.26 -4.60
N GLY A 524 6.73 -19.37 -4.93
CA GLY A 524 6.11 -20.63 -5.29
C GLY A 524 5.67 -21.47 -4.08
N LEU A 525 5.73 -20.97 -2.84
CA LEU A 525 5.09 -21.63 -1.69
C LEU A 525 3.63 -21.19 -1.56
N VAL A 526 2.74 -22.13 -1.22
CA VAL A 526 1.32 -21.83 -1.03
C VAL A 526 1.13 -20.87 0.16
N MET A 527 0.36 -19.80 -0.06
CA MET A 527 0.12 -18.77 0.95
C MET A 527 -0.64 -19.31 2.16
N THR A 528 -0.30 -18.81 3.35
CA THR A 528 -1.03 -19.09 4.60
C THR A 528 -2.46 -18.59 4.49
N GLY A 529 -3.43 -19.36 4.99
CA GLY A 529 -4.87 -19.10 4.86
C GLY A 529 -5.53 -19.77 3.65
N THR A 530 -4.76 -20.29 2.68
CA THR A 530 -5.32 -20.99 1.51
C THR A 530 -6.02 -22.28 1.93
N LYS A 531 -7.24 -22.52 1.46
CA LYS A 531 -8.01 -23.75 1.74
C LYS A 531 -7.25 -24.98 1.20
N CYS A 532 -6.94 -25.93 2.06
CA CYS A 532 -6.26 -27.19 1.69
C CYS A 532 -7.14 -28.44 1.88
N GLY A 533 -8.29 -28.28 2.52
CA GLY A 533 -9.32 -29.30 2.72
C GLY A 533 -10.57 -28.69 3.36
N GLU A 534 -11.63 -29.48 3.52
CA GLU A 534 -12.82 -29.02 4.23
C GLU A 534 -12.49 -28.71 5.70
N GLY A 535 -12.81 -27.49 6.14
CA GLY A 535 -12.46 -27.01 7.49
C GLY A 535 -10.95 -26.86 7.73
N LYS A 536 -10.12 -26.86 6.68
CA LYS A 536 -8.65 -26.80 6.79
C LYS A 536 -8.03 -25.70 5.93
N VAL A 537 -7.01 -25.06 6.48
CA VAL A 537 -6.22 -24.03 5.79
C VAL A 537 -4.73 -24.30 5.93
N CYS A 538 -3.95 -23.80 4.98
CA CYS A 538 -2.50 -23.83 5.07
C CYS A 538 -2.02 -22.88 6.16
N LYS A 539 -1.27 -23.40 7.12
CA LYS A 539 -0.59 -22.62 8.17
C LYS A 539 0.75 -23.27 8.49
N ASP A 540 1.80 -22.46 8.58
CA ASP A 540 3.18 -22.93 8.82
C ASP A 540 3.62 -24.04 7.85
N ARG A 541 3.12 -23.98 6.60
CA ARG A 541 3.38 -24.95 5.52
C ARG A 541 2.76 -26.33 5.75
N GLN A 542 1.77 -26.43 6.63
CA GLN A 542 1.00 -27.64 6.92
C GLN A 542 -0.50 -27.40 6.68
N CYS A 543 -1.24 -28.47 6.37
CA CYS A 543 -2.69 -28.40 6.21
C CYS A 543 -3.38 -28.65 7.55
N GLN A 544 -3.66 -27.57 8.27
CA GLN A 544 -4.17 -27.63 9.64
C GLN A 544 -5.68 -27.40 9.69
N ASN A 545 -6.34 -28.01 10.69
CA ASN A 545 -7.74 -27.71 10.99
C ASN A 545 -7.86 -26.24 11.40
N ALA A 546 -8.73 -25.52 10.70
CA ALA A 546 -9.09 -24.17 11.07
C ALA A 546 -10.34 -24.26 11.94
N SER A 547 -10.17 -24.20 13.26
CA SER A 547 -11.31 -24.11 14.17
C SER A 547 -11.93 -22.73 14.04
N PHE A 548 -12.98 -22.61 13.23
CA PHE A 548 -13.74 -21.36 13.08
C PHE A 548 -14.77 -21.19 14.19
N THR A 549 -14.44 -21.58 15.43
CA THR A 549 -15.33 -21.53 16.60
C THR A 549 -15.81 -20.11 16.89
N GLU A 550 -14.92 -19.12 16.73
CA GLU A 550 -15.27 -17.70 16.90
C GLU A 550 -16.31 -17.27 15.86
N LEU A 551 -16.12 -17.65 14.60
CA LEU A 551 -17.07 -17.39 13.51
C LEU A 551 -18.43 -18.04 13.78
N GLN A 552 -18.46 -19.32 14.15
CA GLN A 552 -19.72 -20.01 14.44
C GLN A 552 -20.47 -19.37 15.61
N THR A 553 -19.74 -19.03 16.67
CA THR A 553 -20.29 -18.35 17.85
C THR A 553 -20.85 -16.97 17.49
N CYS A 554 -20.15 -16.24 16.63
CA CYS A 554 -20.58 -14.93 16.17
C CYS A 554 -21.82 -15.02 15.27
N ILE A 555 -21.83 -15.91 14.26
CA ILE A 555 -22.97 -16.06 13.34
C ILE A 555 -24.24 -16.41 14.10
N ALA A 556 -24.14 -17.26 15.12
CA ALA A 556 -25.27 -17.61 15.98
C ALA A 556 -25.90 -16.39 16.69
N ARG A 557 -25.14 -15.33 16.95
CA ARG A 557 -25.61 -14.09 17.57
C ARG A 557 -26.25 -13.11 16.57
N CYS A 558 -26.06 -13.33 15.27
CA CYS A 558 -26.57 -12.45 14.22
C CYS A 558 -27.98 -12.84 13.74
N HIS A 559 -28.68 -13.71 14.46
CA HIS A 559 -30.07 -14.13 14.20
C HIS A 559 -30.36 -14.58 12.76
N GLY A 560 -29.35 -15.07 12.02
CA GLY A 560 -29.50 -15.44 10.61
C GLY A 560 -29.72 -14.27 9.64
N HIS A 561 -29.57 -13.03 10.11
CA HIS A 561 -29.84 -11.80 9.36
C HIS A 561 -28.60 -10.94 9.14
N GLY A 562 -27.41 -11.52 9.27
CA GLY A 562 -26.16 -10.83 9.04
C GLY A 562 -24.98 -11.79 8.95
N VAL A 563 -23.82 -11.21 8.71
CA VAL A 563 -22.50 -11.87 8.69
C VAL A 563 -21.64 -11.34 9.83
N CYS A 564 -20.51 -11.99 10.10
CA CYS A 564 -19.57 -11.54 11.12
C CYS A 564 -18.41 -10.79 10.51
N ASN A 565 -18.12 -9.62 11.07
CA ASN A 565 -16.95 -8.84 10.70
C ASN A 565 -15.71 -9.24 11.52
N SER A 566 -14.55 -8.72 11.14
CA SER A 566 -13.24 -8.98 11.73
C SER A 566 -13.11 -8.59 13.21
N ASN A 567 -14.03 -7.77 13.72
CA ASN A 567 -14.11 -7.41 15.15
C ASN A 567 -15.00 -8.37 15.97
N GLY A 568 -15.60 -9.38 15.33
CA GLY A 568 -16.52 -10.33 15.98
C GLY A 568 -17.93 -9.78 16.19
N ASN A 569 -18.29 -8.69 15.51
CA ASN A 569 -19.62 -8.08 15.55
C ASN A 569 -20.43 -8.43 14.30
N CYS A 570 -21.76 -8.36 14.40
CA CYS A 570 -22.62 -8.60 13.26
C CYS A 570 -22.67 -7.41 12.31
N HIS A 571 -22.49 -7.70 11.03
CA HIS A 571 -22.81 -6.82 9.92
C HIS A 571 -24.15 -7.27 9.32
N CYS A 572 -25.20 -6.53 9.62
CA CYS A 572 -26.58 -6.88 9.32
C CYS A 572 -26.95 -6.60 7.86
N ASN A 573 -27.77 -7.48 7.31
CA ASN A 573 -28.40 -7.29 6.01
C ASN A 573 -29.38 -6.12 6.06
N ARG A 574 -29.63 -5.50 4.91
CA ARG A 574 -30.65 -4.45 4.76
C ARG A 574 -32.00 -4.97 5.29
N GLY A 575 -32.67 -4.17 6.11
CA GLY A 575 -33.88 -4.56 6.83
C GLY A 575 -33.64 -4.89 8.31
N TRP A 576 -32.39 -5.06 8.75
CA TRP A 576 -32.04 -5.41 10.14
C TRP A 576 -31.03 -4.44 10.75
N ALA A 577 -31.14 -4.19 12.05
CA ALA A 577 -30.29 -3.27 12.80
C ALA A 577 -29.19 -4.01 13.58
N PRO A 578 -27.94 -3.50 13.60
CA PRO A 578 -26.94 -3.93 14.56
C PRO A 578 -27.38 -3.60 16.00
N PRO A 579 -26.83 -4.26 17.04
CA PRO A 579 -25.65 -5.14 17.00
C PRO A 579 -25.92 -6.62 16.74
N PHE A 580 -27.17 -7.09 16.83
CA PHE A 580 -27.50 -8.52 16.75
C PHE A 580 -28.35 -8.92 15.54
N CYS A 581 -28.73 -7.96 14.68
CA CYS A 581 -29.61 -8.19 13.53
C CYS A 581 -30.98 -8.80 13.90
N GLU A 582 -31.49 -8.48 15.09
CA GLU A 582 -32.77 -8.97 15.61
C GLU A 582 -33.93 -8.00 15.35
N LYS A 583 -33.64 -6.70 15.26
CA LYS A 583 -34.65 -5.65 15.10
C LYS A 583 -34.62 -5.07 13.69
N PRO A 584 -35.74 -4.54 13.17
CA PRO A 584 -35.75 -3.85 11.88
C PRO A 584 -34.76 -2.68 11.82
N GLY A 585 -34.08 -2.50 10.69
CA GLY A 585 -33.07 -1.45 10.50
C GLY A 585 -32.55 -1.30 9.08
N LEU A 586 -31.57 -0.40 8.91
CA LEU A 586 -31.00 -0.07 7.59
C LEU A 586 -29.85 -1.00 7.16
N GLY A 587 -29.43 -1.94 8.02
CA GLY A 587 -28.27 -2.80 7.81
C GLY A 587 -26.99 -2.22 8.42
N GLY A 588 -25.86 -2.85 8.08
CA GLY A 588 -24.53 -2.42 8.51
C GLY A 588 -24.11 -3.00 9.86
N SER A 589 -23.01 -2.49 10.40
CA SER A 589 -22.43 -2.93 11.67
C SER A 589 -22.24 -1.73 12.61
N VAL A 590 -22.12 -2.01 13.91
CA VAL A 590 -21.63 -1.02 14.89
C VAL A 590 -20.24 -0.47 14.51
N ASP A 591 -19.46 -1.20 13.71
CA ASP A 591 -18.11 -0.83 13.30
C ASP A 591 -18.03 -0.07 11.96
N SER A 592 -19.09 -0.11 11.14
CA SER A 592 -19.03 0.37 9.74
C SER A 592 -19.72 1.72 9.51
N GLY A 593 -20.12 2.40 10.58
CA GLY A 593 -20.96 3.60 10.51
C GLY A 593 -22.43 3.30 10.17
N PRO A 594 -23.33 4.29 10.29
CA PRO A 594 -24.74 4.11 9.98
C PRO A 594 -24.94 3.94 8.48
N VAL A 595 -25.81 3.03 8.05
CA VAL A 595 -26.22 2.93 6.65
C VAL A 595 -27.36 3.92 6.42
N GLN A 596 -27.32 4.71 5.34
CA GLN A 596 -28.46 5.53 4.93
C GLN A 596 -29.44 4.71 4.09
N ASN A 597 -30.72 5.12 4.09
CA ASN A 597 -31.60 4.73 3.01
C ASN A 597 -30.96 5.23 1.72
N ASP A 598 -30.80 4.35 0.72
CA ASP A 598 -30.90 4.84 -0.64
C ASP A 598 -32.22 5.62 -0.64
N SER A 599 -32.16 6.94 -0.74
CA SER A 599 -33.32 7.64 -1.23
C SER A 599 -33.69 6.86 -2.48
N GLU A 600 -34.88 6.24 -2.46
CA GLU A 600 -35.59 6.07 -3.70
C GLU A 600 -35.33 7.37 -4.45
N PHE A 601 -34.83 7.27 -5.68
CA PHE A 601 -35.02 8.32 -6.65
C PHE A 601 -36.55 8.47 -6.79
N THR A 602 -37.20 9.05 -5.79
CA THR A 602 -38.50 9.65 -5.88
C THR A 602 -38.25 10.77 -6.87
N PHE A 603 -38.49 10.47 -8.15
CA PHE A 603 -39.02 11.46 -9.05
C PHE A 603 -40.23 12.06 -8.33
N SER A 604 -39.98 13.12 -7.57
CA SER A 604 -41.02 14.04 -7.17
C SER A 604 -41.47 14.66 -8.47
N PHE A 605 -42.44 14.00 -9.11
CA PHE A 605 -43.35 14.67 -10.02
C PHE A 605 -44.08 15.71 -9.17
N LEU A 606 -43.44 16.88 -9.02
CA LEU A 606 -44.14 18.12 -8.83
C LEU A 606 -45.02 18.28 -10.06
N CYS A 607 -46.21 17.69 -9.98
CA CYS A 607 -47.33 18.00 -10.85
C CYS A 607 -47.75 19.43 -10.49
N THR A 608 -46.96 20.42 -10.92
CA THR A 608 -47.44 21.79 -10.98
C THR A 608 -48.39 21.84 -12.17
N SER A 609 -49.62 22.22 -11.85
CA SER A 609 -50.77 22.41 -12.72
C SER A 609 -50.54 23.52 -13.76
N ALA A 610 -49.60 23.31 -14.68
CA ALA A 610 -49.29 24.23 -15.79
C ALA A 610 -49.11 23.52 -17.14
N TRP A 611 -49.42 22.22 -17.22
CA TRP A 611 -49.31 21.41 -18.45
C TRP A 611 -50.67 20.84 -18.93
N ALA A 612 -51.75 21.57 -18.66
CA ALA A 612 -53.10 21.22 -19.16
C ALA A 612 -53.69 22.26 -20.15
N SER A 613 -52.92 23.25 -20.60
CA SER A 613 -53.42 24.31 -21.49
C SER A 613 -52.67 24.48 -22.82
N CYS A 614 -51.69 23.62 -23.16
CA CYS A 614 -50.93 23.75 -24.43
C CYS A 614 -51.04 22.56 -25.40
N THR A 615 -52.00 21.65 -25.21
CA THR A 615 -52.21 20.50 -26.13
C THR A 615 -53.60 20.47 -26.77
N LYS A 616 -54.31 21.61 -26.81
CA LYS A 616 -55.63 21.72 -27.46
C LYS A 616 -55.69 22.68 -28.66
N THR A 617 -54.56 23.17 -29.17
CA THR A 617 -54.56 24.16 -30.27
C THR A 617 -53.58 23.90 -31.41
N CYS A 618 -52.92 22.72 -31.46
CA CYS A 618 -52.02 22.37 -32.57
C CYS A 618 -52.32 20.98 -33.15
N VAL A 619 -53.60 20.62 -33.32
CA VAL A 619 -54.02 19.38 -34.01
C VAL A 619 -54.98 19.64 -35.19
N GLU A 620 -55.31 20.89 -35.51
CA GLU A 620 -56.26 21.20 -36.61
C GLU A 620 -55.67 21.84 -37.88
N ASP A 621 -54.36 22.08 -37.99
CA ASP A 621 -53.80 22.82 -39.16
C ASP A 621 -52.79 22.06 -40.06
N LEU A 622 -52.76 20.72 -40.01
CA LEU A 622 -51.93 19.91 -40.95
C LEU A 622 -52.71 18.97 -41.89
N CYS A 623 -54.01 19.22 -42.08
CA CYS A 623 -54.79 18.59 -43.15
C CYS A 623 -55.17 19.60 -44.24
N CYS A 624 -54.18 20.17 -44.96
CA CYS A 624 -54.34 20.62 -46.36
C CYS A 624 -53.05 21.26 -46.90
N LYS A 625 -52.24 20.48 -47.65
CA LYS A 625 -51.83 20.81 -49.02
C LYS A 625 -50.94 19.73 -49.61
N LYS A 626 -51.43 19.20 -50.74
CA LYS A 626 -50.78 18.27 -51.67
C LYS A 626 -49.44 18.83 -52.17
N GLN A 627 -48.43 17.96 -52.30
CA GLN A 627 -47.83 17.61 -53.60
C GLN A 627 -46.84 16.45 -53.47
N ASN A 628 -46.91 15.55 -54.46
CA ASN A 628 -46.14 14.32 -54.59
C ASN A 628 -44.63 14.59 -54.72
N PHE A 629 -43.80 13.80 -54.04
CA PHE A 629 -42.42 13.58 -54.44
C PHE A 629 -42.15 12.09 -54.57
N THR A 630 -41.60 11.72 -55.72
CA THR A 630 -41.14 10.38 -56.08
C THR A 630 -39.72 10.13 -55.56
N GLU A 631 -39.42 8.85 -55.44
CA GLU A 631 -38.25 8.20 -54.85
C GLU A 631 -36.89 8.61 -55.50
N SER A 632 -36.29 9.75 -55.10
CA SER A 632 -34.84 10.02 -55.34
C SER A 632 -34.21 11.27 -54.67
N GLU A 633 -34.80 11.93 -53.66
CA GLU A 633 -34.18 13.13 -53.05
C GLU A 633 -34.26 13.14 -51.50
N LEU A 634 -33.54 12.22 -50.88
CA LEU A 634 -33.40 12.10 -49.42
C LEU A 634 -31.91 12.13 -49.06
N GLU A 635 -31.31 13.32 -49.02
CA GLU A 635 -30.16 13.65 -48.17
C GLU A 635 -29.91 15.16 -48.16
N LEU A 636 -29.56 15.69 -46.97
CA LEU A 636 -29.30 17.10 -46.61
C LEU A 636 -30.52 17.98 -46.24
N LEU A 637 -31.00 17.82 -45.00
CA LEU A 637 -31.48 18.92 -44.13
C LEU A 637 -31.98 18.37 -42.77
N LEU A 638 -31.07 18.02 -41.85
CA LEU A 638 -31.38 17.94 -40.41
C LEU A 638 -30.09 18.09 -39.60
N SER A 639 -29.82 19.30 -39.13
CA SER A 639 -29.35 19.54 -37.76
C SER A 639 -29.12 21.04 -37.54
N GLU A 640 -29.99 21.71 -36.79
CA GLU A 640 -29.64 22.75 -35.80
C GLU A 640 -30.92 23.32 -35.17
N VAL A 641 -31.33 22.77 -34.03
CA VAL A 641 -31.65 23.52 -32.79
C VAL A 641 -31.55 22.52 -31.64
N GLU A 642 -30.46 22.54 -30.87
CA GLU A 642 -30.52 22.21 -29.44
C GLU A 642 -29.37 22.91 -28.68
N MET A 643 -29.76 23.86 -27.84
CA MET A 643 -29.00 24.53 -26.79
C MET A 643 -29.74 24.15 -25.49
N ARG A 644 -29.18 23.73 -24.36
CA ARG A 644 -27.83 23.75 -23.76
C ARG A 644 -27.86 22.74 -22.60
N ASP A 645 -26.81 21.95 -22.43
CA ASP A 645 -26.18 21.76 -21.12
C ASP A 645 -24.71 21.40 -21.33
N LYS A 646 -23.83 22.25 -20.80
CA LYS A 646 -22.42 22.33 -21.16
C LYS A 646 -21.56 21.39 -20.30
N TYR A 647 -21.06 20.31 -20.89
CA TYR A 647 -19.64 19.93 -20.80
C TYR A 647 -19.24 19.25 -22.12
N PHE A 648 -18.54 20.00 -22.98
CA PHE A 648 -18.01 19.54 -24.26
C PHE A 648 -16.55 19.10 -24.11
N ILE A 649 -16.22 17.88 -24.56
CA ILE A 649 -14.91 17.54 -25.12
C ILE A 649 -15.17 16.98 -26.52
N TRP A 650 -14.63 17.68 -27.52
CA TRP A 650 -14.70 17.33 -28.93
C TRP A 650 -13.68 16.23 -29.28
N ASN A 651 -14.08 15.23 -30.06
CA ASN A 651 -13.18 14.37 -30.84
C ASN A 651 -13.60 14.46 -32.32
N PHE A 652 -12.82 15.19 -33.13
CA PHE A 652 -12.91 15.12 -34.58
C PHE A 652 -11.96 14.02 -35.10
N VAL A 653 -12.51 13.08 -35.85
CA VAL A 653 -11.78 12.17 -36.73
C VAL A 653 -11.74 12.82 -38.11
N LEU A 654 -10.57 13.25 -38.58
CA LEU A 654 -10.36 13.58 -39.99
C LEU A 654 -10.02 12.28 -40.75
N ARG A 655 -10.73 12.02 -41.86
CA ARG A 655 -10.31 11.06 -42.90
C ARG A 655 -9.65 11.84 -44.04
N ASN A 656 -8.35 11.55 -44.20
CA ASN A 656 -7.41 11.67 -45.33
C ASN A 656 -6.18 12.51 -45.01
#